data_AF-F4JB38-F1
#
_entry.id   AF-F4JB38-F1
#
_cell.length_a   1.000
_cell.length_b   1.000
_cell.length_c   1.000
_cell.angle_alpha   90.00
_cell.angle_beta   90.00
_cell.angle_gamma   90.00
#
_symmetry.space_group_name_H-M   'P 1'
#
loop_
_entity.id
_entity.type
_entity.pdbx_description
1 polymer ?
#
loop_
_entity_poly.entity_id
_entity_poly.type
_entity_poly.pdbx_seq_one_letter_code
_entity_poly.pdbx_strand_id
1 'polypeptide(L)'
;MDFLGSTTGSGTLAMLFSFSESILPLDSRSFLLKPLFLRWLSGFLHSVLLLVLFFSWVRKKIRGDSGVTESLKDRRDFGFKSALFCSLALSLLNLVLMSLSGFYWYESGWLDNEQLVSSLGFLLGMVSWGVLSICLHRCRDCEHKKAPFLLRLWLVFYLVVSCYSLVVDFVMYERRETVPVHLLVFDIVAFIAAVFLGYVAVLKKDRSNSNGVLEEPLLNGGDSRVGGDDSVELNKTNGSGEATPYSRAGILSLLTFSWMSPLIDIGNKKTLDLEDVPQLHDTDSVVGLAPKFRSMLESPDGGERSGVTTFKLIKALYFTAQWEILVTAFFAFIYTVASYVGPALIDTFVQYLNGRRQYNHEGYVLVITFFAAKIVECLSQRHWFFRLQKVGIRMRSALVAMIYEKGLTLSCQSKQGRTSGEIINFMTVDAERIGNFSWYMHDPWMVLLQVGLALWILYRNLGLASIAALVATIIVMLINFPFGRMQERFQEKLMEAKDSRMKSTSEILRNMRILKLQGWEMKFLSKIFDLRKSEEGWLKKYVYNSAVISFVFWGAPTLVSVSTFGACILLGIPLESGKILSALATFRILQEPIYNLPDTISMIVQTKVSLDRLASYLCLDNLQPDIVERLPKGSSDVAVEVINSTLSWDVSSSNPTLKDINFKVFPGMKVAVCGTVGSGKSSLLSSLLGEVPKVSGSLKVCGTKAYVAQSPWIQSGKIEDNILFGKPMERERYDKVLEACSLSKDLEILSFGDQTVIGERGINLSGGQKQRIQIARALYQDADIYLFDDPFSAVDAHTGSHLFKEVLLGLLCSKSVIYVTHQVEFLPAADLILVMKDGRISQAGKYNDILNSGTDFMELIGAHQEALAVVDSVDANSVSEKSALGQENVIVKDAIAVDEKLESQDLKNDKLESVEPQRQIIQEEEREKGSVALDVYWKYITLAYGGALVPFILLGQVLFQLLQIGSNYWMAWATPVSEDVQAPVKLSTLMIVYVALAFGSSLCILLRATLLVTAGYKTATELFHKMHHCIFRSPMSFFDSTPSGRIMSRASTDQSAVDLELPYQFGSVAITVIQLIGIIGVMSQVSWLVFLVFIPVVAASIWYQVLFNKLYNLVFHKSC
;
A
#
# COMPACT_ATOMS: atom_id res chain seq x y z
N MET A 1 -52.76 -32.06 -10.35
CA MET A 1 -53.11 -33.49 -10.52
C MET A 1 -52.05 -34.28 -9.79
N ASP A 2 -52.54 -35.08 -8.84
CA ASP A 2 -51.83 -35.85 -7.84
C ASP A 2 -50.91 -36.92 -8.42
N PHE A 3 -49.79 -37.19 -7.76
CA PHE A 3 -49.41 -38.54 -7.38
C PHE A 3 -48.37 -38.50 -6.26
N LEU A 4 -48.84 -38.75 -5.03
CA LEU A 4 -48.04 -39.07 -3.85
C LEU A 4 -47.40 -40.45 -4.02
N GLY A 5 -46.11 -40.55 -3.69
CA GLY A 5 -45.37 -41.80 -3.58
C GLY A 5 -44.29 -41.68 -2.51
N SER A 6 -44.59 -42.25 -1.35
CA SER A 6 -43.73 -42.40 -0.18
C SER A 6 -42.42 -43.13 -0.47
N THR A 7 -41.29 -42.59 0.01
CA THR A 7 -40.18 -43.42 0.51
C THR A 7 -39.44 -42.71 1.63
N THR A 8 -39.54 -43.33 2.79
CA THR A 8 -38.82 -43.15 4.05
C THR A 8 -37.30 -43.20 3.88
N GLY A 9 -36.60 -42.29 4.54
CA GLY A 9 -35.13 -42.28 4.62
C GLY A 9 -34.62 -41.51 5.85
N SER A 10 -34.86 -42.04 7.05
CA SER A 10 -34.23 -41.61 8.31
C SER A 10 -33.81 -42.86 9.10
N GLY A 11 -32.78 -43.53 8.60
CA GLY A 11 -32.35 -44.86 9.08
C GLY A 11 -31.24 -44.86 10.15
N THR A 12 -30.76 -43.69 10.60
CA THR A 12 -29.59 -43.63 11.49
C THR A 12 -29.88 -43.05 12.88
N LEU A 13 -30.89 -42.19 13.02
CA LEU A 13 -31.30 -41.64 14.33
C LEU A 13 -32.29 -42.55 15.07
N ALA A 14 -33.15 -43.28 14.36
CA ALA A 14 -34.10 -44.23 14.97
C ALA A 14 -33.41 -45.40 15.70
N MET A 15 -32.20 -45.79 15.27
CA MET A 15 -31.47 -46.90 15.87
C MET A 15 -30.95 -46.56 17.29
N LEU A 16 -30.56 -45.30 17.54
CA LEU A 16 -30.12 -44.83 18.86
C LEU A 16 -31.28 -44.77 19.89
N PHE A 17 -32.50 -44.44 19.44
CA PHE A 17 -33.67 -44.41 20.32
C PHE A 17 -34.30 -45.79 20.56
N SER A 18 -34.19 -46.72 19.61
CA SER A 18 -34.69 -48.10 19.75
C SER A 18 -33.96 -48.89 20.85
N PHE A 19 -32.70 -48.57 21.14
CA PHE A 19 -31.95 -49.20 22.24
C PHE A 19 -32.44 -48.76 23.64
N SER A 20 -33.19 -47.66 23.74
CA SER A 20 -33.76 -47.17 25.02
C SER A 20 -35.17 -47.70 25.31
N GLU A 21 -35.85 -48.31 24.32
CA GLU A 21 -37.24 -48.74 24.48
C GLU A 21 -37.40 -49.94 25.44
N SER A 22 -36.32 -50.69 25.72
CA SER A 22 -36.37 -51.96 26.43
C SER A 22 -36.07 -51.92 27.95
N ILE A 23 -35.66 -50.78 28.52
CA ILE A 23 -35.02 -50.78 29.86
C ILE A 23 -35.85 -50.10 30.99
N LEU A 24 -36.82 -49.22 30.71
CA LEU A 24 -37.54 -48.47 31.76
C LEU A 24 -39.07 -48.35 31.53
N PRO A 25 -39.92 -48.49 32.59
CA PRO A 25 -41.38 -48.43 32.51
C PRO A 25 -41.93 -47.03 32.16
N LEU A 26 -43.09 -46.97 31.48
CA LEU A 26 -43.66 -45.77 30.85
C LEU A 26 -43.80 -44.54 31.75
N ASP A 27 -44.15 -44.69 33.03
CA ASP A 27 -44.35 -43.54 33.94
C ASP A 27 -43.06 -42.76 34.22
N SER A 28 -41.92 -43.46 34.27
CA SER A 28 -40.61 -42.85 34.51
C SER A 28 -40.07 -42.05 33.30
N ARG A 29 -40.55 -42.35 32.08
CA ARG A 29 -40.17 -41.63 30.85
C ARG A 29 -40.77 -40.22 30.81
N SER A 30 -42.00 -40.05 31.31
CA SER A 30 -42.67 -38.76 31.37
C SER A 30 -41.97 -37.76 32.31
N PHE A 31 -41.32 -38.27 33.36
CA PHE A 31 -40.62 -37.44 34.34
C PHE A 31 -39.30 -36.88 33.82
N LEU A 32 -38.49 -37.69 33.11
CA LEU A 32 -37.20 -37.26 32.55
C LEU A 32 -37.36 -36.25 31.39
N LEU A 33 -38.48 -36.32 30.68
CA LEU A 33 -38.84 -35.40 29.60
C LEU A 33 -39.43 -34.07 30.12
N LYS A 34 -39.81 -33.94 31.41
CA LYS A 34 -40.36 -32.69 31.92
C LYS A 34 -39.28 -31.58 31.98
N PRO A 35 -39.54 -30.37 31.44
CA PRO A 35 -38.62 -29.22 31.52
C PRO A 35 -38.19 -28.88 32.95
N LEU A 36 -39.07 -29.11 33.93
CA LEU A 36 -38.81 -28.99 35.37
C LEU A 36 -37.59 -29.82 35.84
N PHE A 37 -37.45 -31.07 35.36
CA PHE A 37 -36.38 -31.97 35.80
C PHE A 37 -35.00 -31.52 35.28
N LEU A 38 -34.93 -31.11 34.03
CA LEU A 38 -33.72 -30.56 33.40
C LEU A 38 -33.23 -29.29 34.10
N ARG A 39 -34.15 -28.40 34.47
CA ARG A 39 -33.82 -27.16 35.19
C ARG A 39 -33.35 -27.43 36.61
N TRP A 40 -33.97 -28.39 37.29
CA TRP A 40 -33.51 -28.84 38.60
C TRP A 40 -32.10 -29.44 38.52
N LEU A 41 -31.82 -30.26 37.51
CA LEU A 41 -30.50 -30.85 37.28
C LEU A 41 -29.42 -29.80 36.97
N SER A 42 -29.75 -28.80 36.14
CA SER A 42 -28.87 -27.66 35.87
C SER A 42 -28.62 -26.84 37.14
N GLY A 43 -29.66 -26.47 37.89
CA GLY A 43 -29.52 -25.75 39.17
C GLY A 43 -28.70 -26.52 40.21
N PHE A 44 -28.83 -27.85 40.25
CA PHE A 44 -28.02 -28.74 41.09
C PHE A 44 -26.53 -28.67 40.70
N LEU A 45 -26.19 -28.74 39.40
CA LEU A 45 -24.80 -28.61 38.93
C LEU A 45 -24.17 -27.26 39.26
N HIS A 46 -24.95 -26.17 39.22
CA HIS A 46 -24.48 -24.84 39.59
C HIS A 46 -24.25 -24.71 41.10
N SER A 47 -25.11 -25.34 41.91
CA SER A 47 -24.95 -25.43 43.36
C SER A 47 -23.69 -26.23 43.74
N VAL A 48 -23.40 -27.32 43.03
CA VAL A 48 -22.17 -28.11 43.19
C VAL A 48 -20.94 -27.27 42.85
N LEU A 49 -20.96 -26.49 41.75
CA LEU A 49 -19.85 -25.59 41.40
C LEU A 49 -19.57 -24.56 42.49
N LEU A 50 -20.63 -23.90 42.99
CA LEU A 50 -20.50 -22.91 44.06
C LEU A 50 -19.93 -23.54 45.34
N LEU A 51 -20.35 -24.75 45.68
CA LEU A 51 -19.85 -25.49 46.83
C LEU A 51 -18.37 -25.88 46.65
N VAL A 52 -17.96 -26.33 45.47
CA VAL A 52 -16.55 -26.64 45.14
C VAL A 52 -15.68 -25.37 45.20
N LEU A 53 -16.15 -24.24 44.66
CA LEU A 53 -15.45 -22.97 44.72
C LEU A 53 -15.36 -22.43 46.16
N PHE A 54 -16.42 -22.60 46.95
CA PHE A 54 -16.46 -22.24 48.37
C PHE A 54 -15.47 -23.09 49.19
N PHE A 55 -15.46 -24.42 49.02
CA PHE A 55 -14.49 -25.29 49.69
C PHE A 55 -13.05 -24.99 49.27
N SER A 56 -12.82 -24.68 48.00
CA SER A 56 -11.50 -24.24 47.51
C SER A 56 -11.07 -22.93 48.18
N TRP A 57 -11.99 -21.97 48.31
CA TRP A 57 -11.75 -20.69 48.96
C TRP A 57 -11.49 -20.83 50.46
N VAL A 58 -12.30 -21.63 51.18
CA VAL A 58 -12.12 -21.94 52.61
C VAL A 58 -10.79 -22.66 52.84
N ARG A 59 -10.45 -23.65 52.01
CA ARG A 59 -9.17 -24.36 52.09
C ARG A 59 -7.97 -23.45 51.84
N LYS A 60 -8.10 -22.48 50.94
CA LYS A 60 -7.06 -21.46 50.66
C LYS A 60 -6.91 -20.48 51.83
N LYS A 61 -7.99 -20.15 52.53
CA LYS A 61 -7.97 -19.26 53.71
C LYS A 61 -7.43 -19.95 54.98
N ILE A 62 -7.61 -21.26 55.11
CA ILE A 62 -7.08 -22.06 56.23
C ILE A 62 -5.57 -22.32 56.09
N ARG A 63 -5.04 -22.38 54.86
CA ARG A 63 -3.66 -22.80 54.59
C ARG A 63 -2.64 -21.66 54.50
N GLY A 64 -2.95 -20.50 55.09
CA GLY A 64 -2.13 -19.27 55.14
C GLY A 64 -0.80 -19.32 54.39
N ASP A 65 -0.79 -18.89 53.13
CA ASP A 65 0.43 -18.83 52.32
C ASP A 65 0.78 -17.35 52.09
N SER A 66 1.79 -16.90 52.83
CA SER A 66 2.46 -15.61 52.71
C SER A 66 3.72 -15.79 51.89
N GLY A 67 3.80 -15.21 50.69
CA GLY A 67 4.99 -15.33 49.85
C GLY A 67 5.00 -14.37 48.66
N VAL A 68 5.70 -13.26 48.86
CA VAL A 68 6.57 -12.49 47.93
C VAL A 68 6.19 -12.50 46.43
N THR A 69 5.69 -11.36 45.95
CA THR A 69 5.60 -11.01 44.53
C THR A 69 6.90 -10.36 44.06
N GLU A 70 7.65 -11.07 43.23
CA GLU A 70 8.64 -10.48 42.34
C GLU A 70 8.16 -10.56 40.88
N SER A 71 8.44 -9.49 40.15
CA SER A 71 7.88 -9.18 38.84
C SER A 71 8.50 -10.00 37.71
N LEU A 72 7.70 -10.81 37.01
CA LEU A 72 7.96 -11.20 35.62
C LEU A 72 6.66 -11.13 34.83
N LYS A 73 6.56 -10.07 34.02
CA LYS A 73 5.38 -9.71 33.24
C LYS A 73 5.68 -9.93 31.77
N ASP A 74 5.61 -11.16 31.27
CA ASP A 74 5.14 -11.37 29.91
C ASP A 74 4.75 -12.83 29.60
N ARG A 75 3.88 -12.95 28.59
CA ARG A 75 3.30 -14.18 28.01
C ARG A 75 2.30 -14.94 28.88
N ARG A 76 1.00 -14.72 28.61
CA ARG A 76 0.04 -15.84 28.46
C ARG A 76 -1.32 -15.52 27.82
N ASP A 77 -1.66 -16.41 26.88
CA ASP A 77 -2.93 -17.13 26.62
C ASP A 77 -4.21 -16.35 26.28
N PHE A 78 -4.43 -16.20 24.96
CA PHE A 78 -5.72 -15.92 24.32
C PHE A 78 -6.87 -16.77 24.92
N GLY A 79 -6.62 -18.05 25.22
CA GLY A 79 -7.63 -18.95 25.80
C GLY A 79 -8.16 -18.55 27.18
N PHE A 80 -7.37 -17.88 28.03
CA PHE A 80 -7.82 -17.48 29.38
C PHE A 80 -8.69 -16.22 29.34
N LYS A 81 -8.34 -15.25 28.49
CA LYS A 81 -9.18 -14.06 28.24
C LYS A 81 -10.51 -14.45 27.59
N SER A 82 -10.49 -15.39 26.63
CA SER A 82 -11.70 -15.90 25.99
C SER A 82 -12.60 -16.66 26.98
N ALA A 83 -12.04 -17.50 27.86
CA ALA A 83 -12.82 -18.19 28.89
C ALA A 83 -13.44 -17.23 29.91
N LEU A 84 -12.71 -16.20 30.33
CA LEU A 84 -13.21 -15.13 31.20
C LEU A 84 -14.35 -14.36 30.53
N PHE A 85 -14.17 -13.96 29.27
CA PHE A 85 -15.21 -13.28 28.51
C PHE A 85 -16.47 -14.13 28.34
N CYS A 86 -16.34 -15.41 27.98
CA CYS A 86 -17.47 -16.33 27.86
C CYS A 86 -18.20 -16.54 29.19
N SER A 87 -17.48 -16.70 30.31
CA SER A 87 -18.11 -16.83 31.63
C SER A 87 -18.87 -15.57 32.05
N LEU A 88 -18.34 -14.38 31.73
CA LEU A 88 -18.96 -13.10 32.02
C LEU A 88 -20.19 -12.86 31.13
N ALA A 89 -20.10 -13.22 29.84
CA ALA A 89 -21.22 -13.17 28.90
C ALA A 89 -22.37 -14.10 29.32
N LEU A 90 -22.07 -15.32 29.76
CA LEU A 90 -23.08 -16.26 30.29
C LEU A 90 -23.72 -15.75 31.59
N SER A 91 -22.95 -15.10 32.47
CA SER A 91 -23.51 -14.48 33.69
C SER A 91 -24.46 -13.33 33.34
N LEU A 92 -24.08 -12.46 32.41
CA LEU A 92 -24.94 -11.37 31.92
C LEU A 92 -26.20 -11.90 31.22
N LEU A 93 -26.09 -12.95 30.41
CA LEU A 93 -27.23 -13.59 29.76
C LEU A 93 -28.24 -14.13 30.79
N ASN A 94 -27.76 -14.82 31.82
CA ASN A 94 -28.61 -15.32 32.91
C ASN A 94 -29.29 -14.17 33.69
N LEU A 95 -28.60 -13.05 33.90
CA LEU A 95 -29.18 -11.85 34.50
C LEU A 95 -30.30 -11.25 33.63
N VAL A 96 -30.08 -11.14 32.32
CA VAL A 96 -31.09 -10.64 31.37
C VAL A 96 -32.31 -11.56 31.36
N LEU A 97 -32.11 -12.87 31.28
CA LEU A 97 -33.21 -13.85 31.30
C LEU A 97 -33.96 -13.86 32.64
N MET A 98 -33.26 -13.70 33.76
CA MET A 98 -33.89 -13.53 35.07
C MET A 98 -34.76 -12.26 35.08
N SER A 99 -34.25 -11.13 34.58
CA SER A 99 -35.00 -9.88 34.53
C SER A 99 -36.24 -9.96 33.62
N LEU A 100 -36.13 -10.64 32.47
CA LEU A 100 -37.25 -10.91 31.57
C LEU A 100 -38.29 -11.84 32.22
N SER A 101 -37.84 -12.86 32.94
CA SER A 101 -38.74 -13.76 33.69
C SER A 101 -39.46 -13.03 34.84
N GLY A 102 -38.77 -12.12 35.54
CA GLY A 102 -39.35 -11.30 36.59
C GLY A 102 -40.34 -10.25 36.06
N PHE A 103 -40.09 -9.70 34.87
CA PHE A 103 -41.03 -8.82 34.18
C PHE A 103 -42.30 -9.57 33.74
N TYR A 104 -42.13 -10.78 33.16
CA TYR A 104 -43.25 -11.64 32.80
C TYR A 104 -44.08 -12.05 34.05
N TRP A 105 -43.41 -12.24 35.19
CA TRP A 105 -44.06 -12.53 36.47
C TRP A 105 -44.89 -11.35 36.99
N TYR A 106 -44.38 -10.12 36.83
CA TYR A 106 -45.13 -8.90 37.18
C TYR A 106 -46.38 -8.72 36.32
N GLU A 107 -46.32 -9.10 35.05
CA GLU A 107 -47.43 -8.95 34.10
C GLU A 107 -48.49 -10.07 34.21
N SER A 108 -48.13 -11.27 34.67
CA SER A 108 -49.00 -12.47 34.68
C SER A 108 -49.67 -12.79 36.03
N GLY A 109 -49.28 -12.13 37.12
CA GLY A 109 -50.08 -12.04 38.35
C GLY A 109 -50.22 -13.28 39.27
N TRP A 110 -49.84 -14.50 38.88
CA TRP A 110 -49.96 -15.72 39.73
C TRP A 110 -48.75 -16.67 39.67
N LEU A 111 -48.51 -17.41 40.77
CA LEU A 111 -47.42 -18.38 40.94
C LEU A 111 -47.67 -19.67 40.15
N ASP A 112 -46.94 -19.88 39.06
CA ASP A 112 -46.76 -21.21 38.47
C ASP A 112 -45.45 -21.83 38.97
N ASN A 113 -45.50 -23.05 39.51
CA ASN A 113 -44.32 -23.71 40.10
C ASN A 113 -43.17 -23.90 39.10
N GLU A 114 -43.47 -24.01 37.80
CA GLU A 114 -42.47 -24.13 36.74
C GLU A 114 -41.68 -22.84 36.49
N GLN A 115 -42.33 -21.69 36.64
CA GLN A 115 -41.70 -20.38 36.45
C GLN A 115 -40.78 -20.05 37.61
N LEU A 116 -41.18 -20.37 38.85
CA LEU A 116 -40.32 -20.23 40.03
C LEU A 116 -39.04 -21.06 39.93
N VAL A 117 -39.14 -22.32 39.48
CA VAL A 117 -37.96 -23.18 39.27
C VAL A 117 -37.07 -22.63 38.15
N SER A 118 -37.65 -22.04 37.10
CA SER A 118 -36.90 -21.39 36.02
C SER A 118 -36.12 -20.16 36.50
N SER A 119 -36.77 -19.25 37.20
CA SER A 119 -36.15 -18.03 37.74
C SER A 119 -35.07 -18.35 38.78
N LEU A 120 -35.29 -19.37 39.61
CA LEU A 120 -34.28 -19.85 40.56
C LEU A 120 -33.07 -20.48 39.85
N GLY A 121 -33.31 -21.20 38.75
CA GLY A 121 -32.26 -21.73 37.87
C GLY A 121 -31.40 -20.63 37.23
N PHE A 122 -32.02 -19.57 36.72
CA PHE A 122 -31.29 -18.42 36.15
C PHE A 122 -30.51 -17.65 37.21
N LEU A 123 -31.04 -17.51 38.43
CA LEU A 123 -30.34 -16.87 39.55
C LEU A 123 -29.07 -17.66 39.93
N LEU A 124 -29.19 -18.99 40.07
CA LEU A 124 -28.04 -19.88 40.31
C LEU A 124 -27.03 -19.83 39.16
N GLY A 125 -27.52 -19.78 37.91
CA GLY A 125 -26.76 -19.49 36.68
C GLY A 125 -25.90 -18.24 36.78
N MET A 126 -26.55 -17.11 37.03
CA MET A 126 -25.92 -15.79 37.14
C MET A 126 -24.80 -15.79 38.19
N VAL A 127 -25.10 -16.31 39.39
CA VAL A 127 -24.18 -16.30 40.52
C VAL A 127 -22.98 -17.23 40.25
N SER A 128 -23.19 -18.44 39.73
CA SER A 128 -22.09 -19.38 39.53
C SER A 128 -21.12 -18.92 38.43
N TRP A 129 -21.64 -18.42 37.30
CA TRP A 129 -20.82 -17.90 36.21
C TRP A 129 -20.12 -16.60 36.60
N GLY A 130 -20.79 -15.74 37.39
CA GLY A 130 -20.19 -14.53 37.96
C GLY A 130 -19.04 -14.85 38.92
N VAL A 131 -19.24 -15.80 39.84
CA VAL A 131 -18.19 -16.25 40.77
C VAL A 131 -17.04 -16.93 40.03
N LEU A 132 -17.32 -17.73 38.99
CA LEU A 132 -16.28 -18.33 38.16
C LEU A 132 -15.47 -17.26 37.41
N SER A 133 -16.12 -16.22 36.87
CA SER A 133 -15.47 -15.09 36.21
C SER A 133 -14.57 -14.32 37.19
N ILE A 134 -15.04 -14.05 38.41
CA ILE A 134 -14.23 -13.41 39.47
C ILE A 134 -13.05 -14.32 39.87
N CYS A 135 -13.27 -15.64 39.96
CA CYS A 135 -12.22 -16.59 40.27
C CYS A 135 -11.18 -16.67 39.15
N LEU A 136 -11.58 -16.67 37.88
CA LEU A 136 -10.69 -16.60 36.73
C LEU A 136 -9.94 -15.26 36.73
N HIS A 137 -10.62 -14.15 37.02
CA HIS A 137 -9.99 -12.83 37.12
C HIS A 137 -8.93 -12.79 38.23
N ARG A 138 -9.21 -13.33 39.42
CA ARG A 138 -8.23 -13.36 40.52
C ARG A 138 -7.12 -14.41 40.35
N CYS A 139 -7.39 -15.50 39.62
CA CYS A 139 -6.36 -16.46 39.23
C CYS A 139 -5.40 -15.92 38.17
N ARG A 140 -5.68 -14.75 37.57
CA ARG A 140 -4.74 -14.01 36.73
C ARG A 140 -3.45 -13.62 37.47
N ASP A 141 -3.52 -13.50 38.80
CA ASP A 141 -2.44 -13.03 39.66
C ASP A 141 -1.80 -14.13 40.53
N CYS A 142 -2.22 -15.39 40.41
CA CYS A 142 -1.66 -16.50 41.20
C CYS A 142 -0.86 -17.47 40.32
N GLU A 143 0.46 -17.47 40.46
CA GLU A 143 1.31 -18.52 39.90
C GLU A 143 1.07 -19.87 40.59
N HIS A 144 1.05 -20.93 39.78
CA HIS A 144 0.96 -22.34 40.15
C HIS A 144 -0.29 -22.83 40.92
N LYS A 145 -1.20 -23.47 40.18
CA LYS A 145 -1.44 -24.94 40.21
C LYS A 145 -2.54 -25.30 39.21
N LYS A 146 -2.50 -26.55 38.71
CA LYS A 146 -3.50 -27.15 37.82
C LYS A 146 -4.90 -26.70 38.24
N ALA A 147 -5.65 -26.05 37.34
CA ALA A 147 -7.09 -25.86 37.54
C ALA A 147 -7.67 -27.21 38.00
N PRO A 148 -8.46 -27.24 39.10
CA PRO A 148 -8.79 -28.50 39.74
C PRO A 148 -9.44 -29.38 38.70
N PHE A 149 -9.02 -30.65 38.63
CA PHE A 149 -9.63 -31.68 37.81
C PHE A 149 -11.18 -31.60 37.86
N LEU A 150 -11.72 -31.23 39.01
CA LEU A 150 -13.13 -30.93 39.27
C LEU A 150 -13.75 -29.85 38.36
N LEU A 151 -13.05 -28.76 38.01
CA LEU A 151 -13.56 -27.73 37.11
C LEU A 151 -13.65 -28.24 35.66
N ARG A 152 -12.68 -29.06 35.23
CA ARG A 152 -12.72 -29.70 33.91
C ARG A 152 -13.82 -30.75 33.84
N LEU A 153 -13.93 -31.57 34.88
CA LEU A 153 -15.00 -32.55 35.02
C LEU A 153 -16.37 -31.85 35.01
N TRP A 154 -16.51 -30.73 35.72
CA TRP A 154 -17.74 -29.93 35.70
C TRP A 154 -18.06 -29.35 34.31
N LEU A 155 -17.08 -28.83 33.57
CA LEU A 155 -17.29 -28.33 32.21
C LEU A 155 -17.74 -29.44 31.25
N VAL A 156 -17.22 -30.65 31.40
CA VAL A 156 -17.66 -31.82 30.63
C VAL A 156 -19.09 -32.20 31.01
N PHE A 157 -19.42 -32.25 32.30
CA PHE A 157 -20.80 -32.52 32.75
C PHE A 157 -21.79 -31.45 32.29
N TYR A 158 -21.39 -30.17 32.32
CA TYR A 158 -22.21 -29.07 31.82
C TYR A 158 -22.47 -29.19 30.32
N LEU A 159 -21.45 -29.55 29.52
CA LEU A 159 -21.60 -29.83 28.10
C LEU A 159 -22.58 -30.99 27.83
N VAL A 160 -22.49 -32.07 28.61
CA VAL A 160 -23.39 -33.22 28.50
C VAL A 160 -24.84 -32.81 28.84
N VAL A 161 -25.05 -32.04 29.91
CA VAL A 161 -26.39 -31.56 30.28
C VAL A 161 -26.96 -30.58 29.27
N SER A 162 -26.18 -29.63 28.75
CA SER A 162 -26.65 -28.73 27.68
C SER A 162 -26.98 -29.49 26.38
N CYS A 163 -26.22 -30.54 26.05
CA CYS A 163 -26.52 -31.40 24.93
C CYS A 163 -27.82 -32.19 25.15
N TYR A 164 -28.04 -32.70 26.36
CA TYR A 164 -29.27 -33.39 26.73
C TYR A 164 -30.50 -32.44 26.71
N SER A 165 -30.38 -31.21 27.21
CA SER A 165 -31.43 -30.18 27.11
C SER A 165 -31.84 -29.93 25.65
N LEU A 166 -30.87 -29.76 24.76
CA LEU A 166 -31.13 -29.49 23.34
C LEU A 166 -31.80 -30.69 22.65
N VAL A 167 -31.42 -31.91 23.00
CA VAL A 167 -32.10 -33.13 22.51
C VAL A 167 -33.53 -33.22 23.03
N VAL A 168 -33.78 -32.88 24.29
CA VAL A 168 -35.15 -32.88 24.85
C VAL A 168 -36.00 -31.77 24.20
N ASP A 169 -35.46 -30.58 23.99
CA ASP A 169 -36.14 -29.50 23.25
C ASP A 169 -36.50 -29.93 21.83
N PHE A 170 -35.60 -30.66 21.16
CA PHE A 170 -35.85 -31.20 19.83
C PHE A 170 -36.95 -32.27 19.82
N VAL A 171 -36.93 -33.17 20.81
CA VAL A 171 -37.98 -34.21 20.97
C VAL A 171 -39.33 -33.58 21.33
N MET A 172 -39.36 -32.54 22.16
CA MET A 172 -40.58 -31.80 22.50
C MET A 172 -41.13 -31.01 21.31
N TYR A 173 -40.23 -30.45 20.50
CA TYR A 173 -40.57 -29.82 19.23
C TYR A 173 -41.23 -30.82 18.27
N GLU A 174 -40.66 -32.02 18.13
CA GLU A 174 -41.21 -33.08 17.28
C GLU A 174 -42.57 -33.59 17.79
N ARG A 175 -42.80 -33.58 19.11
CA ARG A 175 -44.08 -33.92 19.75
C ARG A 175 -45.14 -32.80 19.71
N ARG A 176 -44.84 -31.65 19.12
CA ARG A 176 -45.74 -30.47 19.02
C ARG A 176 -46.17 -29.88 20.38
N GLU A 177 -45.37 -30.03 21.43
CA GLU A 177 -45.60 -29.32 22.69
C GLU A 177 -44.92 -27.93 22.66
N THR A 178 -45.61 -26.91 23.17
CA THR A 178 -45.13 -25.52 23.09
C THR A 178 -44.04 -25.24 24.14
N VAL A 179 -42.77 -25.33 23.75
CA VAL A 179 -41.65 -24.85 24.58
C VAL A 179 -41.52 -23.33 24.42
N PRO A 180 -41.44 -22.53 25.51
CA PRO A 180 -41.29 -21.09 25.39
C PRO A 180 -39.93 -20.72 24.78
N VAL A 181 -39.94 -19.86 23.77
CA VAL A 181 -38.78 -19.53 22.93
C VAL A 181 -37.54 -19.05 23.71
N HIS A 182 -37.74 -18.27 24.79
CA HIS A 182 -36.64 -17.75 25.59
C HIS A 182 -35.79 -18.86 26.24
N LEU A 183 -36.37 -20.05 26.45
CA LEU A 183 -35.69 -21.22 26.97
C LEU A 183 -34.89 -21.95 25.89
N LEU A 184 -35.49 -22.16 24.71
CA LEU A 184 -34.81 -22.78 23.58
C LEU A 184 -33.59 -21.95 23.12
N VAL A 185 -33.72 -20.62 23.11
CA VAL A 185 -32.58 -19.72 22.82
C VAL A 185 -31.49 -19.84 23.89
N PHE A 186 -31.87 -19.96 25.16
CA PHE A 186 -30.92 -20.14 26.25
C PHE A 186 -30.16 -21.46 26.12
N ASP A 187 -30.84 -22.57 25.86
CA ASP A 187 -30.22 -23.90 25.76
C ASP A 187 -29.27 -24.00 24.55
N ILE A 188 -29.60 -23.37 23.42
CA ILE A 188 -28.70 -23.25 22.26
C ILE A 188 -27.45 -22.42 22.61
N VAL A 189 -27.62 -21.26 23.25
CA VAL A 189 -26.49 -20.39 23.62
C VAL A 189 -25.61 -21.06 24.68
N ALA A 190 -26.21 -21.74 25.65
CA ALA A 190 -25.52 -22.51 26.66
C ALA A 190 -24.71 -23.66 26.05
N PHE A 191 -25.26 -24.38 25.07
CA PHE A 191 -24.56 -25.42 24.33
C PHE A 191 -23.36 -24.89 23.55
N ILE A 192 -23.52 -23.80 22.78
CA ILE A 192 -22.42 -23.18 22.03
C ILE A 192 -21.30 -22.73 22.97
N ALA A 193 -21.65 -22.11 24.09
CA ALA A 193 -20.68 -21.66 25.08
C ALA A 193 -19.99 -22.84 25.79
N ALA A 194 -20.72 -23.93 26.06
CA ALA A 194 -20.16 -25.16 26.64
C ALA A 194 -19.17 -25.85 25.69
N VAL A 195 -19.48 -25.93 24.39
CA VAL A 195 -18.58 -26.48 23.35
C VAL A 195 -17.31 -25.63 23.26
N PHE A 196 -17.45 -24.31 23.26
CA PHE A 196 -16.32 -23.38 23.22
C PHE A 196 -15.42 -23.51 24.47
N LEU A 197 -16.01 -23.52 25.67
CA LEU A 197 -15.26 -23.70 26.92
C LEU A 197 -14.62 -25.10 27.02
N GLY A 198 -15.30 -26.13 26.54
CA GLY A 198 -14.77 -27.49 26.41
C GLY A 198 -13.56 -27.57 25.47
N TYR A 199 -13.65 -26.93 24.30
CA TYR A 199 -12.54 -26.80 23.35
C TYR A 199 -11.32 -26.11 23.96
N VAL A 200 -11.53 -24.99 24.65
CA VAL A 200 -10.46 -24.26 25.38
C VAL A 200 -9.85 -25.12 26.50
N ALA A 201 -10.65 -25.91 27.20
CA ALA A 201 -10.19 -26.76 28.29
C ALA A 201 -9.36 -27.98 27.82
N VAL A 202 -9.68 -28.53 26.65
CA VAL A 202 -9.02 -29.74 26.09
C VAL A 202 -7.72 -29.40 25.35
N LEU A 203 -7.67 -28.30 24.60
CA LEU A 203 -6.51 -27.92 23.79
C LEU A 203 -5.23 -27.58 24.57
N LYS A 204 -5.34 -27.38 25.89
CA LYS A 204 -4.17 -27.09 26.73
C LYS A 204 -3.30 -28.32 27.00
N LYS A 205 -3.63 -29.50 26.45
CA LYS A 205 -2.85 -30.74 26.65
C LYS A 205 -1.71 -30.94 25.63
N ASP A 206 -1.78 -30.38 24.42
CA ASP A 206 -0.86 -30.78 23.34
C ASP A 206 0.21 -29.75 22.92
N ARG A 207 0.39 -28.65 23.65
CA ARG A 207 1.42 -27.64 23.33
C ARG A 207 2.71 -27.71 24.15
N SER A 208 2.92 -28.75 24.98
CA SER A 208 4.13 -28.85 25.82
C SER A 208 5.26 -29.71 25.26
N ASN A 209 5.20 -30.18 24.01
CA ASN A 209 6.24 -31.06 23.44
C ASN A 209 6.96 -30.52 22.19
N SER A 210 6.87 -29.22 21.87
CA SER A 210 7.62 -28.64 20.74
C SER A 210 8.28 -27.30 21.04
N ASN A 211 8.95 -27.16 22.18
CA ASN A 211 9.87 -26.03 22.42
C ASN A 211 11.13 -26.57 23.11
N GLY A 212 11.98 -27.24 22.33
CA GLY A 212 13.40 -27.30 22.62
C GLY A 212 14.09 -26.34 21.66
N VAL A 213 15.05 -25.56 22.17
CA VAL A 213 15.85 -24.56 21.45
C VAL A 213 15.22 -23.16 21.40
N LEU A 214 15.38 -22.42 22.51
CA LEU A 214 15.76 -20.99 22.56
C LEU A 214 15.68 -20.53 24.03
N GLU A 215 16.71 -20.90 24.79
CA GLU A 215 17.12 -20.14 25.98
C GLU A 215 18.61 -19.85 25.81
N GLU A 216 18.93 -18.60 25.48
CA GLU A 216 20.22 -18.02 25.84
C GLU A 216 20.14 -17.60 27.31
N PRO A 217 21.14 -17.94 28.15
CA PRO A 217 21.31 -17.34 29.45
C PRO A 217 22.21 -16.11 29.31
N LEU A 218 21.67 -14.93 29.63
CA LEU A 218 22.49 -13.75 29.92
C LEU A 218 22.41 -13.46 31.43
N LEU A 219 23.62 -13.30 31.99
CA LEU A 219 23.98 -12.73 33.29
C LEU A 219 24.24 -13.70 34.45
N ASN A 220 25.49 -14.14 34.55
CA ASN A 220 26.26 -13.94 35.78
C ASN A 220 27.67 -13.47 35.42
N GLY A 221 28.08 -12.34 36.01
CA GLY A 221 29.41 -11.77 35.84
C GLY A 221 30.46 -12.44 36.73
N GLY A 222 31.72 -12.17 36.38
CA GLY A 222 32.89 -12.37 37.24
C GLY A 222 33.54 -13.75 37.15
N ASP A 223 34.56 -13.91 36.30
CA ASP A 223 35.94 -13.99 36.77
C ASP A 223 36.94 -14.27 35.63
N SER A 224 38.11 -13.67 35.79
CA SER A 224 39.34 -13.78 35.00
C SER A 224 39.70 -15.18 34.51
N ARG A 225 40.18 -15.28 33.24
CA ARG A 225 41.51 -15.81 32.89
C ARG A 225 41.82 -15.72 31.38
N VAL A 226 43.11 -15.51 31.14
CA VAL A 226 43.87 -15.28 29.90
C VAL A 226 43.83 -16.48 28.93
N GLY A 227 43.84 -16.21 27.62
CA GLY A 227 44.47 -17.08 26.62
C GLY A 227 43.83 -17.15 25.22
N GLY A 228 44.47 -16.50 24.23
CA GLY A 228 44.85 -17.09 22.93
C GLY A 228 43.80 -17.41 21.85
N ASP A 229 43.86 -16.60 20.79
CA ASP A 229 43.74 -16.92 19.34
C ASP A 229 42.47 -17.46 18.67
N ASP A 230 42.32 -16.98 17.44
CA ASP A 230 41.56 -17.47 16.28
C ASP A 230 40.06 -17.13 16.07
N SER A 231 39.86 -16.25 15.07
CA SER A 231 38.77 -16.19 14.09
C SER A 231 37.32 -16.16 14.59
N VAL A 232 36.78 -14.96 14.78
CA VAL A 232 35.33 -14.74 14.84
C VAL A 232 34.83 -14.32 13.46
N GLU A 233 34.30 -15.29 12.71
CA GLU A 233 33.33 -15.04 11.64
C GLU A 233 32.17 -14.22 12.22
N LEU A 234 31.99 -13.00 11.70
CA LEU A 234 30.79 -12.22 11.91
C LEU A 234 29.63 -12.91 11.20
N ASN A 235 28.94 -13.81 11.91
CA ASN A 235 27.63 -14.33 11.50
C ASN A 235 26.64 -13.16 11.47
N LYS A 236 26.58 -12.48 10.32
CA LYS A 236 25.33 -11.88 9.83
C LYS A 236 24.29 -13.00 9.87
N THR A 237 23.34 -12.88 10.77
CA THR A 237 22.16 -13.74 10.81
C THR A 237 21.54 -13.77 9.41
N ASN A 238 21.72 -14.89 8.72
CA ASN A 238 21.06 -15.17 7.46
C ASN A 238 19.55 -15.01 7.66
N GLY A 239 18.96 -14.15 6.84
CA GLY A 239 17.53 -13.92 6.73
C GLY A 239 16.80 -15.14 6.16
N SER A 240 16.64 -16.17 6.97
CA SER A 240 15.81 -17.33 6.67
C SER A 240 14.80 -17.53 7.81
N GLY A 241 13.49 -17.37 7.53
CA GLY A 241 12.52 -18.13 8.33
C GLY A 241 11.03 -17.76 8.28
N GLU A 242 10.67 -16.49 8.32
CA GLU A 242 9.25 -16.11 8.44
C GLU A 242 8.74 -15.40 7.19
N ALA A 243 8.50 -16.19 6.15
CA ALA A 243 7.59 -15.82 5.08
C ALA A 243 6.25 -15.34 5.67
N THR A 244 5.58 -14.41 4.98
CA THR A 244 4.29 -13.84 5.45
C THR A 244 3.37 -14.89 6.11
N PRO A 245 2.84 -14.60 7.32
CA PRO A 245 1.94 -15.51 8.05
C PRO A 245 0.69 -15.91 7.23
N TYR A 246 0.35 -15.14 6.21
CA TYR A 246 -0.68 -15.44 5.22
C TYR A 246 -0.55 -16.84 4.60
N SER A 247 0.67 -17.24 4.22
CA SER A 247 0.91 -18.53 3.55
C SER A 247 0.70 -19.75 4.47
N ARG A 248 0.93 -19.57 5.78
CA ARG A 248 0.84 -20.61 6.80
C ARG A 248 -0.46 -20.52 7.62
N ALA A 249 -1.35 -19.57 7.31
CA ALA A 249 -2.56 -19.33 8.05
C ALA A 249 -3.61 -20.44 7.79
N GLY A 250 -4.23 -20.94 8.87
CA GLY A 250 -5.39 -21.83 8.75
C GLY A 250 -6.61 -21.12 8.14
N ILE A 251 -7.59 -21.89 7.68
CA ILE A 251 -8.78 -21.39 6.95
C ILE A 251 -9.53 -20.30 7.72
N LEU A 252 -9.74 -20.48 9.03
CA LEU A 252 -10.40 -19.46 9.87
C LEU A 252 -9.57 -18.17 9.98
N SER A 253 -8.25 -18.30 10.05
CA SER A 253 -7.35 -17.15 10.12
C SER A 253 -7.29 -16.39 8.79
N LEU A 254 -7.37 -17.10 7.66
CA LEU A 254 -7.53 -16.50 6.34
C LEU A 254 -8.87 -15.77 6.24
N LEU A 255 -9.97 -16.42 6.64
CA LEU A 255 -11.32 -15.89 6.51
C LEU A 255 -11.52 -14.61 7.33
N THR A 256 -10.93 -14.54 8.53
CA THR A 256 -11.05 -13.42 9.48
C THR A 256 -9.87 -12.43 9.44
N PHE A 257 -8.86 -12.68 8.60
CA PHE A 257 -7.61 -11.91 8.55
C PHE A 257 -6.82 -11.85 9.88
N SER A 258 -7.03 -12.80 10.80
CA SER A 258 -6.34 -12.82 12.10
C SER A 258 -4.82 -13.06 12.00
N TRP A 259 -4.32 -13.50 10.85
CA TRP A 259 -2.88 -13.65 10.60
C TRP A 259 -2.12 -12.32 10.64
N MET A 260 -2.83 -11.18 10.53
CA MET A 260 -2.26 -9.84 10.63
C MET A 260 -2.13 -9.34 12.07
N SER A 261 -2.79 -10.00 13.05
CA SER A 261 -2.77 -9.59 14.46
C SER A 261 -1.36 -9.44 15.07
N PRO A 262 -0.38 -10.34 14.81
CA PRO A 262 0.97 -10.17 15.33
C PRO A 262 1.66 -8.88 14.84
N LEU A 263 1.45 -8.51 13.58
CA LEU A 263 2.01 -7.28 13.01
C LEU A 263 1.34 -6.04 13.61
N ILE A 264 0.01 -6.10 13.85
CA ILE A 264 -0.74 -5.06 14.55
C ILE A 264 -0.23 -4.89 15.99
N ASP A 265 0.06 -6.00 16.68
CA ASP A 265 0.58 -5.96 18.06
C ASP A 265 1.98 -5.34 18.13
N ILE A 266 2.86 -5.62 17.15
CA ILE A 266 4.19 -4.98 17.05
C ILE A 266 4.02 -3.49 16.77
N GLY A 267 3.19 -3.11 15.78
CA GLY A 267 2.91 -1.71 15.44
C GLY A 267 2.26 -0.91 16.57
N ASN A 268 1.60 -1.57 17.52
CA ASN A 268 1.07 -0.91 18.72
C ASN A 268 2.14 -0.68 19.79
N LYS A 269 3.23 -1.46 19.80
CA LYS A 269 4.34 -1.35 20.77
C LYS A 269 5.47 -0.44 20.28
N LYS A 270 5.82 -0.53 19.00
CA LYS A 270 6.89 0.27 18.38
C LYS A 270 6.49 0.74 16.98
N THR A 271 7.17 1.75 16.48
CA THR A 271 7.05 2.14 15.08
C THR A 271 7.61 1.04 14.18
N LEU A 272 6.83 0.55 13.22
CA LEU A 272 7.25 -0.51 12.29
C LEU A 272 8.37 0.00 11.38
N ASP A 273 9.50 -0.69 11.41
CA ASP A 273 10.59 -0.52 10.45
C ASP A 273 10.48 -1.52 9.29
N LEU A 274 11.28 -1.34 8.23
CA LEU A 274 11.24 -2.25 7.07
C LEU A 274 11.63 -3.68 7.48
N GLU A 275 12.45 -3.79 8.52
CA GLU A 275 12.87 -5.04 9.14
C GLU A 275 11.73 -5.76 9.88
N ASP A 276 10.68 -5.04 10.29
CA ASP A 276 9.51 -5.61 10.97
C ASP A 276 8.46 -6.15 10.00
N VAL A 277 8.55 -5.78 8.72
CA VAL A 277 7.62 -6.22 7.68
C VAL A 277 8.04 -7.61 7.21
N PRO A 278 7.16 -8.63 7.30
CA PRO A 278 7.50 -9.98 6.87
C PRO A 278 7.85 -10.03 5.39
N GLN A 279 8.84 -10.87 5.03
CA GLN A 279 9.19 -11.07 3.63
C GLN A 279 8.07 -11.76 2.87
N LEU A 280 7.90 -11.36 1.61
CA LEU A 280 6.93 -11.95 0.69
C LEU A 280 7.25 -13.43 0.47
N HIS A 281 6.20 -14.25 0.33
CA HIS A 281 6.36 -15.64 -0.08
C HIS A 281 6.85 -15.71 -1.54
N ASP A 282 7.60 -16.76 -1.91
CA ASP A 282 8.20 -16.88 -3.25
C ASP A 282 7.19 -16.72 -4.40
N THR A 283 5.96 -17.22 -4.20
CA THR A 283 4.85 -17.09 -5.17
C THR A 283 4.38 -15.65 -5.41
N ASP A 284 4.64 -14.76 -4.45
CA ASP A 284 4.29 -13.34 -4.49
C ASP A 284 5.50 -12.45 -4.77
N SER A 285 6.71 -13.01 -4.71
CA SER A 285 7.95 -12.34 -5.03
C SER A 285 8.17 -12.23 -6.54
N VAL A 286 8.95 -11.23 -6.96
CA VAL A 286 9.39 -11.09 -8.36
C VAL A 286 10.19 -12.32 -8.82
N VAL A 287 10.95 -12.94 -7.91
CA VAL A 287 11.77 -14.13 -8.19
C VAL A 287 10.92 -15.31 -8.66
N GLY A 288 9.74 -15.52 -8.07
CA GLY A 288 8.81 -16.57 -8.50
C GLY A 288 7.91 -16.17 -9.68
N LEU A 289 7.51 -14.89 -9.75
CA LEU A 289 6.55 -14.41 -10.77
C LEU A 289 7.18 -14.15 -12.13
N ALA A 290 8.36 -13.52 -12.18
CA ALA A 290 8.99 -13.07 -13.42
C ALA A 290 9.33 -14.24 -14.38
N PRO A 291 9.90 -15.38 -13.91
CA PRO A 291 10.19 -16.52 -14.79
C PRO A 291 8.91 -17.14 -15.36
N LYS A 292 7.86 -17.28 -14.53
CA LYS A 292 6.56 -17.80 -14.97
C LYS A 292 5.96 -16.91 -16.04
N PHE A 293 5.93 -15.58 -15.81
CA PHE A 293 5.44 -14.62 -16.78
C PHE A 293 6.24 -14.63 -18.09
N ARG A 294 7.57 -14.70 -18.01
CA ARG A 294 8.44 -14.81 -19.19
C ARG A 294 8.14 -16.05 -20.01
N SER A 295 8.09 -17.22 -19.38
CA SER A 295 7.84 -18.47 -20.09
C SER A 295 6.52 -18.45 -20.88
N MET A 296 5.48 -17.80 -20.34
CA MET A 296 4.19 -17.62 -21.00
C MET A 296 4.23 -16.57 -22.12
N LEU A 297 5.11 -15.58 -22.01
CA LEU A 297 5.30 -14.55 -23.04
C LEU A 297 6.16 -15.08 -24.21
N GLU A 298 7.11 -15.95 -23.93
CA GLU A 298 8.03 -16.54 -24.91
C GLU A 298 7.47 -17.82 -25.56
N SER A 299 6.42 -18.41 -25.00
CA SER A 299 5.80 -19.62 -25.57
C SER A 299 5.45 -19.41 -27.05
N PRO A 300 5.87 -20.29 -27.96
CA PRO A 300 5.57 -20.17 -29.38
C PRO A 300 4.06 -20.45 -29.59
N ASP A 301 3.29 -19.40 -29.86
CA ASP A 301 2.00 -19.58 -30.51
C ASP A 301 2.33 -19.88 -31.99
N GLY A 302 1.72 -20.92 -32.58
CA GLY A 302 2.08 -21.51 -33.88
C GLY A 302 1.93 -20.63 -35.14
N GLY A 303 2.31 -19.35 -35.09
CA GLY A 303 2.42 -18.43 -36.23
C GLY A 303 3.80 -17.77 -36.29
N GLU A 304 4.33 -17.62 -37.50
CA GLU A 304 5.71 -17.20 -37.86
C GLU A 304 6.15 -15.79 -37.40
N ARG A 305 5.39 -15.06 -36.58
CA ARG A 305 5.77 -13.71 -36.11
C ARG A 305 6.29 -13.75 -34.68
N SER A 306 7.61 -13.64 -34.54
CA SER A 306 8.37 -13.63 -33.28
C SER A 306 8.14 -12.41 -32.36
N GLY A 307 7.15 -11.55 -32.65
CA GLY A 307 6.90 -10.31 -31.90
C GLY A 307 5.92 -10.49 -30.74
N VAL A 308 6.14 -9.76 -29.64
CA VAL A 308 5.21 -9.64 -28.51
C VAL A 308 4.01 -8.77 -28.92
N THR A 309 2.86 -9.40 -29.20
CA THR A 309 1.63 -8.66 -29.47
C THR A 309 0.89 -8.28 -28.18
N THR A 310 0.06 -7.24 -28.23
CA THR A 310 -0.82 -6.84 -27.10
C THR A 310 -1.66 -8.01 -26.59
N PHE A 311 -2.19 -8.84 -27.51
CA PHE A 311 -2.98 -10.02 -27.15
C PHE A 311 -2.13 -11.06 -26.41
N LYS A 312 -0.90 -11.32 -26.86
CA LYS A 312 0.02 -12.24 -26.17
C LYS A 312 0.37 -11.74 -24.76
N LEU A 313 0.57 -10.43 -24.62
CA LEU A 313 0.82 -9.79 -23.32
C LEU A 313 -0.37 -9.96 -22.35
N ILE A 314 -1.60 -9.72 -22.83
CA ILE A 314 -2.83 -9.93 -22.04
C ILE A 314 -2.97 -11.40 -21.64
N LYS A 315 -2.74 -12.32 -22.59
CA LYS A 315 -2.78 -13.77 -22.36
C LYS A 315 -1.79 -14.18 -21.28
N ALA A 316 -0.53 -13.71 -21.36
CA ALA A 316 0.50 -13.99 -20.37
C ALA A 316 0.15 -13.43 -18.97
N LEU A 317 -0.39 -12.21 -18.89
CA LEU A 317 -0.83 -11.61 -17.63
C LEU A 317 -1.98 -12.42 -16.99
N TYR A 318 -2.97 -12.82 -17.78
CA TYR A 318 -4.10 -13.64 -17.32
C TYR A 318 -3.63 -14.99 -16.79
N PHE A 319 -2.85 -15.75 -17.58
CA PHE A 319 -2.41 -17.10 -17.17
C PHE A 319 -1.46 -17.09 -15.96
N THR A 320 -0.72 -15.99 -15.75
CA THR A 320 0.14 -15.84 -14.57
C THR A 320 -0.70 -15.82 -13.28
N ALA A 321 -1.86 -15.18 -13.30
CA ALA A 321 -2.73 -14.96 -12.14
C ALA A 321 -4.11 -15.69 -12.20
N GLN A 322 -4.33 -16.58 -13.18
CA GLN A 322 -5.63 -17.17 -13.50
C GLN A 322 -6.42 -17.72 -12.30
N TRP A 323 -5.75 -18.41 -11.38
CA TRP A 323 -6.41 -19.03 -10.24
C TRP A 323 -7.03 -17.99 -9.30
N GLU A 324 -6.32 -16.90 -9.03
CA GLU A 324 -6.87 -15.82 -8.19
C GLU A 324 -8.02 -15.11 -8.90
N ILE A 325 -7.91 -14.88 -10.21
CA ILE A 325 -8.94 -14.20 -11.02
C ILE A 325 -10.25 -14.99 -11.00
N LEU A 326 -10.18 -16.32 -11.10
CA LEU A 326 -11.37 -17.18 -11.02
C LEU A 326 -11.97 -17.17 -9.61
N VAL A 327 -11.14 -17.22 -8.57
CA VAL A 327 -11.59 -17.13 -7.17
C VAL A 327 -12.23 -15.77 -6.89
N THR A 328 -11.68 -14.67 -7.38
CA THR A 328 -12.28 -13.33 -7.22
C THR A 328 -13.59 -13.21 -8.00
N ALA A 329 -13.69 -13.80 -9.19
CA ALA A 329 -14.96 -13.84 -9.93
C ALA A 329 -16.05 -14.57 -9.13
N PHE A 330 -15.71 -15.69 -8.49
CA PHE A 330 -16.64 -16.42 -7.63
C PHE A 330 -17.11 -15.60 -6.42
N PHE A 331 -16.20 -14.92 -5.72
CA PHE A 331 -16.58 -14.03 -4.61
C PHE A 331 -17.40 -12.82 -5.06
N ALA A 332 -17.09 -12.23 -6.21
CA ALA A 332 -17.86 -11.12 -6.78
C ALA A 332 -19.30 -11.55 -7.14
N PHE A 333 -19.45 -12.76 -7.69
CA PHE A 333 -20.77 -13.36 -7.94
C PHE A 333 -21.56 -13.57 -6.65
N ILE A 334 -20.97 -14.21 -5.63
CA ILE A 334 -21.62 -14.45 -4.34
C ILE A 334 -22.01 -13.12 -3.67
N TYR A 335 -21.12 -12.15 -3.66
CA TYR A 335 -21.38 -10.81 -3.13
C TYR A 335 -22.61 -10.19 -3.79
N THR A 336 -22.68 -10.26 -5.12
CA THR A 336 -23.81 -9.72 -5.89
C THR A 336 -25.12 -10.40 -5.56
N VAL A 337 -25.14 -11.73 -5.46
CA VAL A 337 -26.37 -12.43 -5.08
C VAL A 337 -26.78 -12.08 -3.64
N ALA A 338 -25.82 -12.07 -2.71
CA ALA A 338 -26.07 -11.81 -1.29
C ALA A 338 -26.58 -10.39 -1.02
N SER A 339 -26.07 -9.38 -1.73
CA SER A 339 -26.47 -7.98 -1.53
C SER A 339 -27.94 -7.71 -1.91
N TYR A 340 -28.49 -8.47 -2.86
CA TYR A 340 -29.89 -8.37 -3.28
C TYR A 340 -30.87 -9.20 -2.45
N VAL A 341 -30.40 -10.09 -1.56
CA VAL A 341 -31.26 -10.82 -0.61
C VAL A 341 -31.99 -9.87 0.32
N GLY A 342 -31.31 -8.81 0.79
CA GLY A 342 -31.92 -7.80 1.67
C GLY A 342 -33.18 -7.17 1.06
N PRO A 343 -33.07 -6.47 -0.08
CA PRO A 343 -34.24 -5.92 -0.79
C PRO A 343 -35.33 -6.95 -1.08
N ALA A 344 -34.97 -8.17 -1.51
CA ALA A 344 -35.94 -9.20 -1.85
C ALA A 344 -36.78 -9.68 -0.65
N LEU A 345 -36.24 -9.61 0.58
CA LEU A 345 -36.94 -10.05 1.80
C LEU A 345 -37.78 -8.94 2.46
N ILE A 346 -37.57 -7.65 2.13
CA ILE A 346 -38.24 -6.52 2.79
C ILE A 346 -39.77 -6.65 2.75
N ASP A 347 -40.34 -6.98 1.58
CA ASP A 347 -41.79 -7.13 1.43
C ASP A 347 -42.35 -8.25 2.32
N THR A 348 -41.67 -9.40 2.34
CA THR A 348 -42.04 -10.54 3.20
C THR A 348 -41.91 -10.21 4.68
N PHE A 349 -40.88 -9.46 5.10
CA PHE A 349 -40.76 -8.98 6.48
C PHE A 349 -41.93 -8.09 6.87
N VAL A 350 -42.33 -7.15 6.01
CA VAL A 350 -43.46 -6.26 6.27
C VAL A 350 -44.75 -7.07 6.36
N GLN A 351 -45.01 -8.00 5.44
CA GLN A 351 -46.22 -8.84 5.48
C GLN A 351 -46.30 -9.72 6.73
N TYR A 352 -45.18 -10.33 7.15
CA TYR A 352 -45.10 -11.12 8.38
C TYR A 352 -45.45 -10.30 9.63
N LEU A 353 -44.93 -9.07 9.73
CA LEU A 353 -45.22 -8.18 10.86
C LEU A 353 -46.69 -7.74 10.92
N ASN A 354 -47.41 -7.77 9.81
CA ASN A 354 -48.84 -7.45 9.74
C ASN A 354 -49.77 -8.67 9.96
N GLY A 355 -49.22 -9.80 10.41
CA GLY A 355 -50.02 -10.96 10.79
C GLY A 355 -50.33 -11.95 9.67
N ARG A 356 -49.86 -11.71 8.42
CA ARG A 356 -49.91 -12.70 7.34
C ARG A 356 -48.76 -13.69 7.52
N ARG A 357 -49.03 -14.78 8.25
CA ARG A 357 -48.07 -15.86 8.53
C ARG A 357 -48.41 -17.08 7.68
N GLN A 358 -47.44 -17.59 6.93
CA GLN A 358 -47.57 -18.86 6.21
C GLN A 358 -47.30 -20.06 7.13
N TYR A 359 -46.38 -19.92 8.09
CA TYR A 359 -46.04 -20.95 9.08
C TYR A 359 -45.51 -20.36 10.40
N ASN A 360 -45.58 -21.13 11.48
CA ASN A 360 -45.35 -20.64 12.87
C ASN A 360 -43.95 -20.07 13.15
N HIS A 361 -42.93 -20.47 12.39
CA HIS A 361 -41.52 -20.05 12.61
C HIS A 361 -40.95 -19.17 11.49
N GLU A 362 -41.81 -18.61 10.64
CA GLU A 362 -41.41 -17.81 9.47
C GLU A 362 -40.53 -16.61 9.84
N GLY A 363 -40.85 -15.91 10.94
CA GLY A 363 -40.04 -14.78 11.39
C GLY A 363 -38.58 -15.15 11.71
N TYR A 364 -38.34 -16.32 12.32
CA TYR A 364 -36.99 -16.78 12.62
C TYR A 364 -36.22 -17.12 11.34
N VAL A 365 -36.86 -17.80 10.40
CA VAL A 365 -36.25 -18.15 9.11
C VAL A 365 -35.87 -16.88 8.34
N LEU A 366 -36.73 -15.86 8.33
CA LEU A 366 -36.45 -14.58 7.67
C LEU A 366 -35.25 -13.87 8.30
N VAL A 367 -35.19 -13.76 9.64
CA VAL A 367 -34.08 -13.12 10.35
C VAL A 367 -32.77 -13.87 10.14
N ILE A 368 -32.78 -15.20 10.26
CA ILE A 368 -31.59 -16.04 10.06
C ILE A 368 -31.09 -15.92 8.62
N THR A 369 -32.00 -15.96 7.63
CA THR A 369 -31.65 -15.81 6.22
C THR A 369 -31.02 -14.44 5.95
N PHE A 370 -31.60 -13.36 6.47
CA PHE A 370 -31.06 -12.02 6.32
C PHE A 370 -29.68 -11.88 6.97
N PHE A 371 -29.51 -12.38 8.19
CA PHE A 371 -28.23 -12.35 8.90
C PHE A 371 -27.15 -13.17 8.20
N ALA A 372 -27.47 -14.39 7.76
CA ALA A 372 -26.56 -15.23 7.00
C ALA A 372 -26.15 -14.58 5.68
N ALA A 373 -27.11 -14.00 4.94
CA ALA A 373 -26.83 -13.27 3.70
C ALA A 373 -25.88 -12.09 3.95
N LYS A 374 -26.07 -11.31 5.02
CA LYS A 374 -25.17 -10.20 5.37
C LYS A 374 -23.76 -10.65 5.73
N ILE A 375 -23.60 -11.76 6.45
CA ILE A 375 -22.27 -12.34 6.72
C ILE A 375 -21.58 -12.74 5.41
N VAL A 376 -22.30 -13.42 4.52
CA VAL A 376 -21.78 -13.87 3.22
C VAL A 376 -21.42 -12.68 2.33
N GLU A 377 -22.26 -11.65 2.30
CA GLU A 377 -22.01 -10.38 1.58
C GLU A 377 -20.72 -9.73 2.07
N CYS A 378 -20.58 -9.51 3.38
CA CYS A 378 -19.41 -8.86 3.96
C CYS A 378 -18.12 -9.67 3.74
N LEU A 379 -18.15 -10.99 3.97
CA LEU A 379 -16.97 -11.84 3.78
C LEU A 379 -16.54 -11.88 2.32
N SER A 380 -17.49 -12.09 1.40
CA SER A 380 -17.20 -12.18 -0.03
C SER A 380 -16.63 -10.87 -0.57
N GLN A 381 -17.18 -9.71 -0.16
CA GLN A 381 -16.67 -8.40 -0.55
C GLN A 381 -15.21 -8.20 -0.11
N ARG A 382 -14.88 -8.54 1.15
CA ARG A 382 -13.53 -8.34 1.70
C ARG A 382 -12.50 -9.26 1.04
N HIS A 383 -12.86 -10.53 0.81
CA HIS A 383 -11.99 -11.47 0.11
C HIS A 383 -11.79 -11.13 -1.36
N TRP A 384 -12.85 -10.66 -2.02
CA TRP A 384 -12.78 -10.16 -3.38
C TRP A 384 -11.78 -8.99 -3.48
N PHE A 385 -11.96 -7.93 -2.69
CA PHE A 385 -11.12 -6.73 -2.76
C PHE A 385 -9.65 -7.02 -2.44
N PHE A 386 -9.37 -7.79 -1.37
CA PHE A 386 -8.01 -8.11 -0.98
C PHE A 386 -7.25 -8.90 -2.07
N ARG A 387 -7.89 -9.92 -2.64
CA ARG A 387 -7.26 -10.75 -3.68
C ARG A 387 -7.07 -9.99 -4.98
N LEU A 388 -8.00 -9.10 -5.33
CA LEU A 388 -7.92 -8.28 -6.53
C LEU A 388 -6.73 -7.32 -6.48
N GLN A 389 -6.53 -6.63 -5.34
CA GLN A 389 -5.32 -5.82 -5.11
C GLN A 389 -4.04 -6.65 -5.25
N LYS A 390 -4.02 -7.85 -4.68
CA LYS A 390 -2.88 -8.76 -4.79
C LYS A 390 -2.56 -9.10 -6.24
N VAL A 391 -3.57 -9.38 -7.06
CA VAL A 391 -3.41 -9.63 -8.50
C VAL A 391 -2.82 -8.41 -9.21
N GLY A 392 -3.33 -7.20 -8.93
CA GLY A 392 -2.81 -5.95 -9.49
C GLY A 392 -1.33 -5.73 -9.19
N ILE A 393 -0.90 -5.95 -7.94
CA ILE A 393 0.50 -5.83 -7.52
C ILE A 393 1.38 -6.89 -8.19
N ARG A 394 0.91 -8.14 -8.30
CA ARG A 394 1.63 -9.21 -9.02
C ARG A 394 1.83 -8.87 -10.50
N MET A 395 0.79 -8.35 -11.17
CA MET A 395 0.88 -7.93 -12.57
C MET A 395 1.86 -6.77 -12.75
N ARG A 396 1.75 -5.73 -11.91
CA ARG A 396 2.66 -4.57 -11.93
C ARG A 396 4.12 -4.99 -11.73
N SER A 397 4.40 -5.77 -10.69
CA SER A 397 5.78 -6.17 -10.34
C SER A 397 6.43 -7.05 -11.41
N ALA A 398 5.68 -7.98 -12.01
CA ALA A 398 6.17 -8.79 -13.13
C ALA A 398 6.47 -7.93 -14.37
N LEU A 399 5.60 -6.96 -14.70
CA LEU A 399 5.82 -6.03 -15.80
C LEU A 399 7.05 -5.15 -15.57
N VAL A 400 7.19 -4.55 -14.38
CA VAL A 400 8.35 -3.70 -14.05
C VAL A 400 9.65 -4.48 -14.16
N ALA A 401 9.70 -5.71 -13.67
CA ALA A 401 10.88 -6.57 -13.79
C ALA A 401 11.24 -6.85 -15.26
N MET A 402 10.25 -7.17 -16.10
CA MET A 402 10.48 -7.40 -17.54
C MET A 402 10.89 -6.15 -18.29
N ILE A 403 10.29 -5.00 -17.99
CA ILE A 403 10.67 -3.71 -18.59
C ILE A 403 12.10 -3.35 -18.18
N TYR A 404 12.47 -3.59 -16.92
CA TYR A 404 13.82 -3.32 -16.41
C TYR A 404 14.86 -4.19 -17.11
N GLU A 405 14.61 -5.49 -17.22
CA GLU A 405 15.51 -6.41 -17.92
C GLU A 405 15.62 -6.09 -19.40
N LYS A 406 14.48 -5.80 -20.07
CA LYS A 406 14.49 -5.31 -21.45
C LYS A 406 15.32 -4.03 -21.57
N GLY A 407 15.20 -3.12 -20.60
CA GLY A 407 15.99 -1.90 -20.48
C GLY A 407 17.51 -2.14 -20.51
N LEU A 408 17.97 -3.23 -19.90
CA LEU A 408 19.38 -3.63 -19.86
C LEU A 408 19.85 -4.32 -21.14
N THR A 409 18.95 -4.97 -21.89
CA THR A 409 19.30 -5.75 -23.09
C THR A 409 18.99 -5.02 -24.41
N LEU A 410 18.46 -3.81 -24.39
CA LEU A 410 18.15 -3.04 -25.60
C LEU A 410 19.39 -2.72 -26.44
N SER A 411 19.25 -2.80 -27.75
CA SER A 411 20.27 -2.29 -28.69
C SER A 411 20.43 -0.78 -28.55
N CYS A 412 21.65 -0.27 -28.78
CA CYS A 412 21.96 1.16 -28.69
C CYS A 412 21.14 2.00 -29.69
N GLN A 413 20.84 1.47 -30.86
CA GLN A 413 19.97 2.12 -31.86
C GLN A 413 18.53 2.27 -31.34
N SER A 414 17.95 1.21 -30.79
CA SER A 414 16.63 1.26 -30.17
C SER A 414 16.59 2.19 -28.95
N LYS A 415 17.71 2.27 -28.20
CA LYS A 415 17.88 3.16 -27.05
C LYS A 415 17.98 4.63 -27.45
N GLN A 416 18.56 4.98 -28.60
CA GLN A 416 18.56 6.36 -29.09
C GLN A 416 17.15 6.86 -29.47
N GLY A 417 16.30 5.96 -29.99
CA GLY A 417 14.91 6.27 -30.30
C GLY A 417 13.98 6.40 -29.09
N ARG A 418 14.45 6.07 -27.87
CA ARG A 418 13.65 6.07 -26.64
C ARG A 418 14.40 6.75 -25.51
N THR A 419 13.84 7.84 -24.99
CA THR A 419 14.47 8.55 -23.86
C THR A 419 14.42 7.72 -22.58
N SER A 420 15.36 7.92 -21.66
CA SER A 420 15.32 7.29 -20.33
C SER A 420 14.05 7.66 -19.55
N GLY A 421 13.51 8.86 -19.79
CA GLY A 421 12.23 9.31 -19.25
C GLY A 421 11.05 8.47 -19.73
N GLU A 422 11.01 8.07 -21.00
CA GLU A 422 9.97 7.16 -21.52
C GLU A 422 10.03 5.78 -20.87
N ILE A 423 11.22 5.22 -20.67
CA ILE A 423 11.39 3.92 -20.02
C ILE A 423 10.91 3.97 -18.56
N ILE A 424 11.24 5.05 -17.84
CA ILE A 424 10.73 5.26 -16.49
C ILE A 424 9.20 5.37 -16.51
N ASN A 425 8.63 6.10 -17.47
CA ASN A 425 7.18 6.23 -17.63
C ASN A 425 6.48 4.87 -17.88
N PHE A 426 7.11 3.96 -18.63
CA PHE A 426 6.61 2.59 -18.79
C PHE A 426 6.51 1.85 -17.45
N MET A 427 7.49 2.02 -16.56
CA MET A 427 7.52 1.37 -15.25
C MET A 427 6.58 2.03 -14.21
N THR A 428 6.51 3.37 -14.21
CA THR A 428 5.79 4.12 -13.16
C THR A 428 4.35 4.40 -13.51
N VAL A 429 4.01 4.61 -14.79
CA VAL A 429 2.65 4.97 -15.21
C VAL A 429 1.96 3.79 -15.90
N ASP A 430 2.58 3.19 -16.91
CA ASP A 430 1.89 2.18 -17.73
C ASP A 430 1.73 0.84 -16.99
N ALA A 431 2.78 0.35 -16.32
CA ALA A 431 2.69 -0.84 -15.48
C ALA A 431 1.78 -0.64 -14.26
N GLU A 432 1.78 0.57 -13.66
CA GLU A 432 0.88 0.91 -12.57
C GLU A 432 -0.58 0.93 -13.01
N ARG A 433 -0.88 1.53 -14.18
CA ARG A 433 -2.23 1.55 -14.74
C ARG A 433 -2.77 0.15 -15.00
N ILE A 434 -1.95 -0.76 -15.54
CA ILE A 434 -2.33 -2.17 -15.74
C ILE A 434 -2.58 -2.86 -14.39
N GLY A 435 -1.80 -2.55 -13.36
CA GLY A 435 -2.06 -3.00 -11.99
C GLY A 435 -3.39 -2.47 -11.44
N ASN A 436 -3.67 -1.18 -11.63
CA ASN A 436 -4.89 -0.51 -11.16
C ASN A 436 -6.15 -1.01 -11.89
N PHE A 437 -6.03 -1.48 -13.13
CA PHE A 437 -7.13 -2.13 -13.87
C PHE A 437 -7.70 -3.35 -13.12
N SER A 438 -6.92 -4.00 -12.25
CA SER A 438 -7.40 -5.12 -11.44
C SER A 438 -8.71 -4.78 -10.71
N TRP A 439 -8.84 -3.57 -10.16
CA TRP A 439 -10.05 -3.10 -9.46
C TRP A 439 -11.32 -3.15 -10.31
N TYR A 440 -11.20 -2.86 -11.60
CA TYR A 440 -12.31 -2.70 -12.54
C TYR A 440 -12.60 -3.98 -13.35
N MET A 441 -11.77 -5.01 -13.19
CA MET A 441 -11.80 -6.21 -14.04
C MET A 441 -13.15 -6.93 -14.03
N HIS A 442 -13.88 -6.90 -12.90
CA HIS A 442 -15.16 -7.58 -12.77
C HIS A 442 -16.38 -6.70 -13.06
N ASP A 443 -16.22 -5.38 -13.14
CA ASP A 443 -17.33 -4.44 -13.26
C ASP A 443 -18.21 -4.68 -14.50
N PRO A 444 -17.67 -4.95 -15.71
CA PRO A 444 -18.51 -5.07 -16.92
C PRO A 444 -19.58 -6.18 -16.86
N TRP A 445 -19.23 -7.36 -16.35
CA TRP A 445 -20.18 -8.47 -16.25
C TRP A 445 -21.03 -8.39 -14.97
N MET A 446 -20.49 -7.77 -13.91
CA MET A 446 -21.21 -7.51 -12.66
C MET A 446 -22.38 -6.56 -12.88
N VAL A 447 -22.21 -5.51 -13.69
CA VAL A 447 -23.30 -4.58 -14.06
C VAL A 447 -24.47 -5.33 -14.70
N LEU A 448 -24.20 -6.26 -15.62
CA LEU A 448 -25.25 -7.07 -16.27
C LEU A 448 -26.00 -7.95 -15.26
N LEU A 449 -25.27 -8.57 -14.34
CA LEU A 449 -25.85 -9.40 -13.29
C LEU A 449 -26.71 -8.58 -12.31
N GLN A 450 -26.21 -7.41 -11.89
CA GLN A 450 -26.90 -6.50 -10.97
C GLN A 450 -28.18 -5.92 -11.57
N VAL A 451 -28.14 -5.47 -12.83
CA VAL A 451 -29.33 -5.03 -13.56
C VAL A 451 -30.34 -6.17 -13.69
N GLY A 452 -29.89 -7.38 -14.03
CA GLY A 452 -30.74 -8.56 -14.14
C GLY A 452 -31.46 -8.91 -12.83
N LEU A 453 -30.74 -8.97 -11.71
CA LEU A 453 -31.31 -9.23 -10.38
C LEU A 453 -32.24 -8.12 -9.91
N ALA A 454 -31.87 -6.85 -10.15
CA ALA A 454 -32.72 -5.70 -9.83
C ALA A 454 -34.05 -5.78 -10.58
N LEU A 455 -34.02 -6.04 -11.89
CA LEU A 455 -35.24 -6.19 -12.70
C LEU A 455 -36.08 -7.37 -12.25
N TRP A 456 -35.46 -8.49 -11.87
CA TRP A 456 -36.18 -9.64 -11.33
C TRP A 456 -36.95 -9.29 -10.04
N ILE A 457 -36.31 -8.59 -9.10
CA ILE A 457 -36.96 -8.15 -7.83
C ILE A 457 -38.05 -7.11 -8.10
N LEU A 458 -37.77 -6.13 -8.97
CA LEU A 458 -38.75 -5.10 -9.33
C LEU A 458 -39.96 -5.70 -10.04
N TYR A 459 -39.76 -6.68 -10.94
CA TYR A 459 -40.86 -7.37 -11.61
C TYR A 459 -41.68 -8.21 -10.63
N ARG A 460 -41.04 -8.89 -9.67
CA ARG A 460 -41.74 -9.65 -8.62
C ARG A 460 -42.64 -8.75 -7.77
N ASN A 461 -42.18 -7.55 -7.41
CA ASN A 461 -42.91 -6.68 -6.48
C ASN A 461 -43.88 -5.71 -7.17
N LEU A 462 -43.55 -5.23 -8.37
CA LEU A 462 -44.25 -4.14 -9.07
C LEU A 462 -44.77 -4.55 -10.46
N GLY A 463 -44.64 -5.81 -10.87
CA GLY A 463 -45.14 -6.31 -12.14
C GLY A 463 -44.57 -5.57 -13.36
N LEU A 464 -45.45 -5.22 -14.31
CA LEU A 464 -45.09 -4.53 -15.56
C LEU A 464 -44.51 -3.12 -15.35
N ALA A 465 -44.72 -2.50 -14.17
CA ALA A 465 -44.15 -1.19 -13.86
C ALA A 465 -42.60 -1.21 -13.73
N SER A 466 -41.99 -2.40 -13.61
CA SER A 466 -40.53 -2.55 -13.65
C SER A 466 -39.91 -2.09 -14.97
N ILE A 467 -40.65 -2.12 -16.08
CA ILE A 467 -40.21 -1.59 -17.38
C ILE A 467 -40.07 -0.07 -17.31
N ALA A 468 -40.99 0.62 -16.63
CA ALA A 468 -40.88 2.07 -16.41
C ALA A 468 -39.65 2.42 -15.57
N ALA A 469 -39.31 1.58 -14.59
CA ALA A 469 -38.08 1.71 -13.81
C ALA A 469 -36.82 1.57 -14.68
N LEU A 470 -36.79 0.58 -15.58
CA LEU A 470 -35.68 0.37 -16.52
C LEU A 470 -35.50 1.57 -17.45
N VAL A 471 -36.60 2.05 -18.05
CA VAL A 471 -36.57 3.22 -18.95
C VAL A 471 -36.11 4.46 -18.21
N ALA A 472 -36.63 4.73 -17.00
CA ALA A 472 -36.20 5.86 -16.19
C ALA A 472 -34.71 5.76 -15.82
N THR A 473 -34.23 4.56 -15.53
CA THR A 473 -32.81 4.30 -15.24
C THR A 473 -31.91 4.59 -16.45
N ILE A 474 -32.33 4.18 -17.65
CA ILE A 474 -31.63 4.51 -18.91
C ILE A 474 -31.64 6.02 -19.16
N ILE A 475 -32.75 6.71 -18.91
CA ILE A 475 -32.83 8.18 -19.04
C ILE A 475 -31.86 8.88 -18.08
N VAL A 476 -31.82 8.46 -16.81
CA VAL A 476 -30.85 8.97 -15.83
C VAL A 476 -29.42 8.75 -16.30
N MET A 477 -29.12 7.58 -16.87
CA MET A 477 -27.80 7.28 -17.43
C MET A 477 -27.45 8.23 -18.59
N LEU A 478 -28.39 8.47 -19.51
CA LEU A 478 -28.20 9.40 -20.63
C LEU A 478 -28.00 10.86 -20.17
N ILE A 479 -28.68 11.29 -19.10
CA ILE A 479 -28.52 12.62 -18.50
C ILE A 479 -27.12 12.79 -17.90
N ASN A 480 -26.54 11.74 -17.30
CA ASN A 480 -25.21 11.81 -16.68
C ASN A 480 -24.06 11.83 -17.69
N PHE A 481 -24.26 11.25 -18.89
CA PHE A 481 -23.25 11.16 -19.94
C PHE A 481 -22.59 12.51 -20.34
N PRO A 482 -23.33 13.61 -20.64
CA PRO A 482 -22.70 14.89 -20.96
C PRO A 482 -21.88 15.46 -19.80
N PHE A 483 -22.33 15.31 -18.55
CA PHE A 483 -21.58 15.78 -17.38
C PHE A 483 -20.30 14.98 -17.16
N GLY A 484 -20.33 13.67 -17.39
CA GLY A 484 -19.15 12.80 -17.39
C GLY A 484 -18.13 13.21 -18.46
N ARG A 485 -18.57 13.44 -19.71
CA ARG A 485 -17.68 13.94 -20.78
C ARG A 485 -17.10 15.33 -20.48
N MET A 486 -17.88 16.21 -19.85
CA MET A 486 -17.38 17.51 -19.40
C MET A 486 -16.35 17.36 -18.28
N GLN A 487 -16.57 16.43 -17.35
CA GLN A 487 -15.64 16.09 -16.27
C GLN A 487 -14.29 15.64 -16.84
N GLU A 488 -14.29 14.71 -17.81
CA GLU A 488 -13.08 14.23 -18.49
C GLU A 488 -12.32 15.38 -19.17
N ARG A 489 -13.01 16.20 -19.96
CA ARG A 489 -12.39 17.36 -20.64
C ARG A 489 -11.81 18.39 -19.68
N PHE A 490 -12.48 18.65 -18.55
CA PHE A 490 -11.96 19.56 -17.52
C PHE A 490 -10.76 18.96 -16.81
N GLN A 491 -10.76 17.64 -16.58
CA GLN A 491 -9.62 16.93 -16.02
C GLN A 491 -8.40 16.98 -16.94
N GLU A 492 -8.58 16.76 -18.25
CA GLU A 492 -7.51 16.87 -19.25
C GLU A 492 -6.85 18.26 -19.21
N LYS A 493 -7.66 19.33 -19.29
CA LYS A 493 -7.14 20.71 -19.25
C LYS A 493 -6.52 21.09 -17.91
N LEU A 494 -7.03 20.55 -16.80
CA LEU A 494 -6.42 20.69 -15.49
C LEU A 494 -5.03 20.04 -15.46
N MET A 495 -4.90 18.83 -16.01
CA MET A 495 -3.61 18.13 -16.09
C MET A 495 -2.63 18.87 -17.00
N GLU A 496 -3.05 19.39 -18.16
CA GLU A 496 -2.20 20.22 -19.04
C GLU A 496 -1.65 21.46 -18.32
N ALA A 497 -2.51 22.18 -17.58
CA ALA A 497 -2.10 23.36 -16.81
C ALA A 497 -1.13 22.99 -15.67
N LYS A 498 -1.41 21.88 -14.98
CA LYS A 498 -0.57 21.33 -13.92
C LYS A 498 0.80 20.89 -14.43
N ASP A 499 0.87 20.23 -15.59
CA ASP A 499 2.12 19.80 -16.23
C ASP A 499 2.98 20.99 -16.64
N SER A 500 2.37 22.04 -17.21
CA SER A 500 3.05 23.29 -17.55
C SER A 500 3.67 23.97 -16.31
N ARG A 501 2.90 24.03 -15.21
CA ARG A 501 3.41 24.51 -13.91
C ARG A 501 4.54 23.64 -13.39
N MET A 502 4.39 22.32 -13.46
CA MET A 502 5.35 21.35 -12.94
C MET A 502 6.69 21.45 -13.67
N LYS A 503 6.64 21.49 -15.00
CA LYS A 503 7.83 21.68 -15.85
C LYS A 503 8.57 22.96 -15.49
N SER A 504 7.85 24.07 -15.40
CA SER A 504 8.44 25.37 -15.02
C SER A 504 9.06 25.33 -13.61
N THR A 505 8.37 24.71 -12.64
CA THR A 505 8.86 24.55 -11.26
C THR A 505 10.13 23.70 -11.22
N SER A 506 10.21 22.64 -12.03
CA SER A 506 11.40 21.77 -12.14
C SER A 506 12.60 22.48 -12.73
N GLU A 507 12.40 23.26 -13.79
CA GLU A 507 13.47 24.05 -14.40
C GLU A 507 14.02 25.11 -13.44
N ILE A 508 13.14 25.73 -12.66
CA ILE A 508 13.51 26.72 -11.64
C ILE A 508 14.29 26.07 -10.50
N LEU A 509 13.81 24.97 -9.93
CA LEU A 509 14.49 24.29 -8.82
C LEU A 509 15.88 23.77 -9.23
N ARG A 510 16.02 23.24 -10.45
CA ARG A 510 17.32 22.79 -10.99
C ARG A 510 18.35 23.93 -11.09
N ASN A 511 17.88 25.14 -11.37
CA ASN A 511 18.72 26.31 -11.56
C ASN A 511 18.65 27.30 -10.38
N MET A 512 18.23 26.84 -9.20
CA MET A 512 17.98 27.70 -8.03
C MET A 512 19.24 28.49 -7.62
N ARG A 513 20.44 27.89 -7.70
CA ARG A 513 21.71 28.56 -7.40
C ARG A 513 21.94 29.79 -8.27
N ILE A 514 21.73 29.66 -9.58
CA ILE A 514 21.89 30.75 -10.54
C ILE A 514 20.85 31.84 -10.27
N LEU A 515 19.60 31.44 -10.01
CA LEU A 515 18.49 32.37 -9.75
C LEU A 515 18.72 33.22 -8.48
N LYS A 516 19.25 32.61 -7.40
CA LYS A 516 19.59 33.34 -6.17
C LYS A 516 20.77 34.28 -6.37
N LEU A 517 21.83 33.83 -7.06
CA LEU A 517 22.99 34.66 -7.35
C LEU A 517 22.62 35.92 -8.14
N GLN A 518 21.62 35.83 -9.02
CA GLN A 518 21.13 36.95 -9.83
C GLN A 518 19.98 37.74 -9.18
N GLY A 519 19.48 37.32 -8.01
CA GLY A 519 18.32 37.94 -7.35
C GLY A 519 17.00 37.82 -8.12
N TRP A 520 16.85 36.80 -8.99
CA TRP A 520 15.68 36.64 -9.88
C TRP A 520 14.55 35.79 -9.27
N GLU A 521 14.77 35.23 -8.09
CA GLU A 521 13.85 34.32 -7.39
C GLU A 521 12.39 34.82 -7.34
N MET A 522 12.15 36.08 -6.95
CA MET A 522 10.78 36.61 -6.84
C MET A 522 10.09 36.78 -8.20
N LYS A 523 10.85 37.07 -9.27
CA LYS A 523 10.32 37.19 -10.63
C LYS A 523 9.85 35.83 -11.15
N PHE A 524 10.63 34.78 -10.89
CA PHE A 524 10.25 33.41 -11.26
C PHE A 524 9.15 32.85 -10.36
N LEU A 525 9.09 33.25 -9.08
CA LEU A 525 7.95 32.94 -8.21
C LEU A 525 6.64 33.52 -8.75
N SER A 526 6.64 34.77 -9.21
CA SER A 526 5.46 35.38 -9.85
C SER A 526 4.99 34.58 -11.06
N LYS A 527 5.92 34.10 -11.90
CA LYS A 527 5.60 33.24 -13.06
C LYS A 527 4.91 31.94 -12.62
N ILE A 528 5.34 31.32 -11.52
CA ILE A 528 4.68 30.13 -10.97
C ILE A 528 3.26 30.47 -10.50
N PHE A 529 3.05 31.61 -9.83
CA PHE A 529 1.72 32.03 -9.39
C PHE A 529 0.77 32.31 -10.56
N ASP A 530 1.25 32.86 -11.66
CA ASP A 530 0.42 33.06 -12.85
C ASP A 530 0.02 31.74 -13.52
N LEU A 531 0.92 30.75 -13.54
CA LEU A 531 0.57 29.38 -13.97
C LEU A 531 -0.45 28.74 -13.01
N ARG A 532 -0.30 28.94 -11.70
CA ARG A 532 -1.26 28.44 -10.70
C ARG A 532 -2.66 29.06 -10.85
N LYS A 533 -2.77 30.33 -11.25
CA LYS A 533 -4.09 30.94 -11.54
C LYS A 533 -4.81 30.25 -12.71
N SER A 534 -4.05 29.86 -13.74
CA SER A 534 -4.61 29.10 -14.87
C SER A 534 -5.09 27.71 -14.42
N GLU A 535 -4.26 27.02 -13.63
CA GLU A 535 -4.60 25.72 -13.01
C GLU A 535 -5.85 25.84 -12.12
N GLU A 536 -5.93 26.86 -11.25
CA GLU A 536 -7.10 27.13 -10.40
C GLU A 536 -8.37 27.34 -11.23
N GLY A 537 -8.29 28.04 -12.36
CA GLY A 537 -9.43 28.25 -13.25
C GLY A 537 -10.01 26.95 -13.82
N TRP A 538 -9.16 25.97 -14.15
CA TRP A 538 -9.60 24.64 -14.59
C TRP A 538 -10.03 23.75 -13.43
N LEU A 539 -9.29 23.79 -12.31
CA LEU A 539 -9.64 23.07 -11.08
C LEU A 539 -11.06 23.45 -10.65
N LYS A 540 -11.36 24.75 -10.59
CA LYS A 540 -12.70 25.28 -10.30
C LYS A 540 -13.77 24.64 -11.19
N LYS A 541 -13.60 24.65 -12.51
CA LYS A 541 -14.59 24.05 -13.43
C LYS A 541 -14.78 22.55 -13.16
N TYR A 542 -13.70 21.82 -12.91
CA TYR A 542 -13.73 20.39 -12.58
C TYR A 542 -14.49 20.10 -11.28
N VAL A 543 -14.15 20.78 -10.18
CA VAL A 543 -14.74 20.51 -8.86
C VAL A 543 -16.20 20.97 -8.75
N TYR A 544 -16.58 22.08 -9.40
CA TYR A 544 -17.99 22.50 -9.45
C TYR A 544 -18.82 21.56 -10.33
N ASN A 545 -18.28 21.05 -11.43
CA ASN A 545 -18.96 20.03 -12.24
C ASN A 545 -19.16 18.74 -11.43
N SER A 546 -18.19 18.33 -10.62
CA SER A 546 -18.34 17.20 -9.67
C SER A 546 -19.49 17.41 -8.66
N ALA A 547 -19.70 18.63 -8.18
CA ALA A 547 -20.83 18.95 -7.30
C ALA A 547 -22.19 18.82 -8.02
N VAL A 548 -22.27 19.23 -9.30
CA VAL A 548 -23.47 19.05 -10.14
C VAL A 548 -23.73 17.57 -10.41
N ILE A 549 -22.70 16.80 -10.73
CA ILE A 549 -22.80 15.36 -10.92
C ILE A 549 -23.33 14.69 -9.64
N SER A 550 -22.79 15.07 -8.47
CA SER A 550 -23.28 14.58 -7.17
C SER A 550 -24.76 14.88 -6.95
N PHE A 551 -25.22 16.08 -7.34
CA PHE A 551 -26.64 16.44 -7.28
C PHE A 551 -27.52 15.54 -8.16
N VAL A 552 -27.12 15.30 -9.40
CA VAL A 552 -27.85 14.42 -10.33
C VAL A 552 -27.87 12.97 -9.80
N PHE A 553 -26.73 12.50 -9.27
CA PHE A 553 -26.60 11.16 -8.70
C PHE A 553 -27.58 10.93 -7.54
N TRP A 554 -27.62 11.83 -6.56
CA TRP A 554 -28.53 11.69 -5.41
C TRP A 554 -29.99 12.01 -5.75
N GLY A 555 -30.26 12.74 -6.84
CA GLY A 555 -31.61 12.98 -7.38
C GLY A 555 -32.17 11.83 -8.23
N ALA A 556 -31.30 10.97 -8.77
CA ALA A 556 -31.68 9.84 -9.62
C ALA A 556 -32.72 8.87 -8.99
N PRO A 557 -32.58 8.39 -7.73
CA PRO A 557 -33.56 7.49 -7.12
C PRO A 557 -34.98 8.06 -7.13
N THR A 558 -35.09 9.38 -6.94
CA THR A 558 -36.38 10.08 -6.94
C THR A 558 -37.01 10.05 -8.32
N LEU A 559 -36.24 10.28 -9.38
CA LEU A 559 -36.77 10.22 -10.75
C LEU A 559 -37.23 8.80 -11.09
N VAL A 560 -36.41 7.79 -10.77
CA VAL A 560 -36.75 6.38 -11.04
C VAL A 560 -37.99 5.95 -10.25
N SER A 561 -38.08 6.31 -8.96
CA SER A 561 -39.24 5.99 -8.13
C SER A 561 -40.52 6.69 -8.58
N VAL A 562 -40.45 7.96 -9.00
CA VAL A 562 -41.61 8.69 -9.53
C VAL A 562 -42.14 8.07 -10.81
N SER A 563 -41.27 7.72 -11.75
CA SER A 563 -41.68 7.04 -12.98
C SER A 563 -42.28 5.66 -12.69
N THR A 564 -41.67 4.90 -11.77
CA THR A 564 -42.10 3.54 -11.45
C THR A 564 -43.43 3.53 -10.69
N PHE A 565 -43.56 4.32 -9.63
CA PHE A 565 -44.80 4.40 -8.86
C PHE A 565 -45.90 5.10 -9.66
N GLY A 566 -45.58 6.10 -10.49
CA GLY A 566 -46.53 6.70 -11.44
C GLY A 566 -47.09 5.67 -12.42
N ALA A 567 -46.25 4.78 -12.96
CA ALA A 567 -46.70 3.67 -13.80
C ALA A 567 -47.57 2.66 -13.03
N CYS A 568 -47.26 2.39 -11.76
CA CYS A 568 -48.12 1.55 -10.91
C CYS A 568 -49.52 2.14 -10.74
N ILE A 569 -49.63 3.47 -10.57
CA ILE A 569 -50.91 4.18 -10.48
C ILE A 569 -51.70 4.04 -11.79
N LEU A 570 -51.04 4.21 -12.94
CA LEU A 570 -51.69 4.09 -14.25
C LEU A 570 -52.14 2.65 -14.58
N LEU A 571 -51.36 1.65 -14.15
CA LEU A 571 -51.63 0.23 -14.37
C LEU A 571 -52.54 -0.39 -13.31
N GLY A 572 -52.92 0.35 -12.28
CA GLY A 572 -53.78 -0.13 -11.19
C GLY A 572 -53.10 -1.15 -10.26
N ILE A 573 -51.77 -1.13 -10.16
CA ILE A 573 -51.00 -2.05 -9.31
C ILE A 573 -51.01 -1.55 -7.86
N PRO A 574 -51.39 -2.38 -6.87
CA PRO A 574 -51.49 -1.96 -5.48
C PRO A 574 -50.12 -1.65 -4.87
N LEU A 575 -49.98 -0.42 -4.37
CA LEU A 575 -48.78 0.12 -3.77
C LEU A 575 -48.77 -0.14 -2.26
N GLU A 576 -48.24 -1.29 -1.85
CA GLU A 576 -48.04 -1.65 -0.44
C GLU A 576 -46.68 -1.13 0.07
N SER A 577 -46.59 -0.81 1.36
CA SER A 577 -45.37 -0.26 1.98
C SER A 577 -44.16 -1.18 1.83
N GLY A 578 -44.32 -2.50 1.96
CA GLY A 578 -43.26 -3.50 1.76
C GLY A 578 -42.67 -3.49 0.35
N LYS A 579 -43.54 -3.50 -0.67
CA LYS A 579 -43.16 -3.43 -2.10
C LYS A 579 -42.39 -2.15 -2.42
N ILE A 580 -42.82 -1.00 -1.87
CA ILE A 580 -42.16 0.29 -2.08
C ILE A 580 -40.79 0.34 -1.42
N LEU A 581 -40.67 -0.10 -0.16
CA LEU A 581 -39.40 -0.12 0.55
C LEU A 581 -38.38 -1.05 -0.13
N SER A 582 -38.85 -2.20 -0.63
CA SER A 582 -38.03 -3.11 -1.43
C SER A 582 -37.56 -2.48 -2.75
N ALA A 583 -38.44 -1.78 -3.46
CA ALA A 583 -38.11 -1.08 -4.71
C ALA A 583 -37.10 0.06 -4.48
N LEU A 584 -37.30 0.89 -3.45
CA LEU A 584 -36.39 1.97 -3.07
C LEU A 584 -34.99 1.44 -2.70
N ALA A 585 -34.91 0.33 -1.95
CA ALA A 585 -33.65 -0.32 -1.64
C ALA A 585 -32.96 -0.85 -2.91
N THR A 586 -33.72 -1.45 -3.82
CA THR A 586 -33.22 -1.97 -5.11
C THR A 586 -32.68 -0.85 -6.00
N PHE A 587 -33.36 0.30 -6.08
CA PHE A 587 -32.89 1.46 -6.85
C PHE A 587 -31.56 2.02 -6.34
N ARG A 588 -31.36 2.06 -5.01
CA ARG A 588 -30.11 2.55 -4.42
C ARG A 588 -28.92 1.64 -4.75
N ILE A 589 -29.10 0.32 -4.69
CA ILE A 589 -28.03 -0.64 -5.05
C ILE A 589 -27.69 -0.51 -6.53
N LEU A 590 -28.68 -0.32 -7.41
CA LEU A 590 -28.47 -0.22 -8.86
C LEU A 590 -27.73 1.07 -9.29
N GLN A 591 -27.72 2.12 -8.46
CA GLN A 591 -27.14 3.41 -8.84
C GLN A 591 -25.61 3.41 -8.89
N GLU A 592 -24.96 2.80 -7.91
CA GLU A 592 -23.51 2.73 -7.82
C GLU A 592 -22.85 2.15 -9.09
N PRO A 593 -23.25 0.96 -9.59
CA PRO A 593 -22.65 0.39 -10.80
C PRO A 593 -22.93 1.19 -12.07
N ILE A 594 -24.09 1.85 -12.17
CA ILE A 594 -24.41 2.73 -13.30
C ILE A 594 -23.48 3.95 -13.31
N TYR A 595 -23.22 4.49 -12.13
CA TYR A 595 -22.38 5.68 -11.98
C TYR A 595 -20.89 5.38 -12.19
N ASN A 596 -20.41 4.21 -11.80
CA ASN A 596 -19.01 3.80 -11.97
C ASN A 596 -18.69 3.32 -13.40
N LEU A 597 -19.70 3.15 -14.26
CA LEU A 597 -19.53 2.63 -15.61
C LEU A 597 -18.64 3.50 -16.52
N PRO A 598 -18.76 4.85 -16.56
CA PRO A 598 -17.88 5.69 -17.35
C PRO A 598 -16.41 5.54 -16.95
N ASP A 599 -16.12 5.52 -15.65
CA ASP A 599 -14.77 5.32 -15.13
C ASP A 599 -14.21 3.95 -15.53
N THR A 600 -15.04 2.90 -15.46
CA THR A 600 -14.70 1.54 -15.92
C THR A 600 -14.32 1.54 -17.40
N ILE A 601 -15.13 2.20 -18.26
CA ILE A 601 -14.86 2.30 -19.70
C ILE A 601 -13.57 3.07 -19.96
N SER A 602 -13.36 4.19 -19.27
CA SER A 602 -12.15 5.00 -19.36
C SER A 602 -10.92 4.19 -18.98
N MET A 603 -10.98 3.45 -17.86
CA MET A 603 -9.90 2.58 -17.41
C MET A 603 -9.58 1.45 -18.38
N ILE A 604 -10.59 0.83 -19.02
CA ILE A 604 -10.38 -0.19 -20.07
C ILE A 604 -9.62 0.42 -21.26
N VAL A 605 -10.06 1.58 -21.75
CA VAL A 605 -9.43 2.26 -22.90
C VAL A 605 -7.99 2.67 -22.58
N GLN A 606 -7.76 3.30 -21.43
CA GLN A 606 -6.43 3.74 -21.03
C GLN A 606 -5.47 2.55 -20.80
N THR A 607 -5.96 1.45 -20.21
CA THR A 607 -5.17 0.23 -20.00
C THR A 607 -4.78 -0.41 -21.33
N LYS A 608 -5.68 -0.44 -22.31
CA LYS A 608 -5.36 -0.89 -23.67
C LYS A 608 -4.21 -0.08 -24.28
N VAL A 609 -4.26 1.26 -24.19
CA VAL A 609 -3.20 2.14 -24.73
C VAL A 609 -1.85 1.91 -24.03
N SER A 610 -1.85 1.62 -22.72
CA SER A 610 -0.64 1.25 -21.98
C SER A 610 -0.11 -0.13 -22.40
N LEU A 611 -0.99 -1.12 -22.61
CA LEU A 611 -0.60 -2.44 -23.10
C LEU A 611 -0.02 -2.37 -24.52
N ASP A 612 -0.60 -1.58 -25.42
CA ASP A 612 -0.11 -1.38 -26.79
C ASP A 612 1.30 -0.75 -26.80
N ARG A 613 1.52 0.27 -25.95
CA ARG A 613 2.83 0.90 -25.79
C ARG A 613 3.88 -0.07 -25.24
N LEU A 614 3.54 -0.83 -24.20
CA LEU A 614 4.45 -1.83 -23.63
C LEU A 614 4.76 -2.96 -24.62
N ALA A 615 3.76 -3.46 -25.36
CA ALA A 615 3.98 -4.47 -26.40
C ALA A 615 4.95 -3.95 -27.48
N SER A 616 4.79 -2.70 -27.92
CA SER A 616 5.71 -2.07 -28.89
C SER A 616 7.13 -1.93 -28.36
N TYR A 617 7.30 -1.62 -27.07
CA TYR A 617 8.60 -1.50 -26.41
C TYR A 617 9.29 -2.86 -26.24
N LEU A 618 8.55 -3.89 -25.83
CA LEU A 618 9.09 -5.24 -25.66
C LEU A 618 9.54 -5.87 -26.99
N CYS A 619 8.96 -5.43 -28.11
CA CYS A 619 9.35 -5.86 -29.46
C CYS A 619 10.64 -5.20 -30.01
N LEU A 620 11.20 -4.19 -29.34
CA LEU A 620 12.42 -3.53 -29.81
C LEU A 620 13.61 -4.50 -29.84
N ASP A 621 14.59 -4.22 -30.69
CA ASP A 621 15.71 -5.14 -30.89
C ASP A 621 16.65 -5.17 -29.68
N ASN A 622 17.01 -6.39 -29.27
CA ASN A 622 18.01 -6.61 -28.22
C ASN A 622 19.43 -6.48 -28.77
N LEU A 623 20.37 -6.14 -27.90
CA LEU A 623 21.79 -6.21 -28.17
C LEU A 623 22.17 -7.66 -28.49
N GLN A 624 22.85 -7.87 -29.63
CA GLN A 624 23.30 -9.20 -30.02
C GLN A 624 24.46 -9.64 -29.11
N PRO A 625 24.39 -10.82 -28.47
CA PRO A 625 25.47 -11.30 -27.60
C PRO A 625 26.76 -11.61 -28.36
N ASP A 626 26.67 -11.84 -29.66
CA ASP A 626 27.76 -12.35 -30.52
C ASP A 626 28.63 -11.24 -31.15
N ILE A 627 28.42 -9.97 -30.77
CA ILE A 627 29.16 -8.82 -31.34
C ILE A 627 30.66 -8.95 -31.02
N VAL A 628 30.99 -9.30 -29.77
CA VAL A 628 32.35 -9.48 -29.27
C VAL A 628 32.51 -10.91 -28.76
N GLU A 629 33.46 -11.65 -29.33
CA GLU A 629 33.82 -12.99 -28.88
C GLU A 629 34.57 -12.85 -27.54
N ARG A 630 33.93 -13.30 -26.45
CA ARG A 630 34.50 -13.22 -25.09
C ARG A 630 35.21 -14.53 -24.78
N LEU A 631 36.52 -14.46 -24.65
CA LEU A 631 37.37 -15.59 -24.35
C LEU A 631 37.72 -15.62 -22.85
N PRO A 632 37.71 -16.80 -22.20
CA PRO A 632 38.12 -16.93 -20.81
C PRO A 632 39.60 -16.60 -20.64
N LYS A 633 39.98 -16.15 -19.44
CA LYS A 633 41.36 -15.76 -19.13
C LYS A 633 42.32 -16.93 -19.38
N GLY A 634 43.39 -16.68 -20.13
CA GLY A 634 44.43 -17.66 -20.44
C GLY A 634 44.19 -18.54 -21.67
N SER A 635 43.10 -18.33 -22.43
CA SER A 635 42.83 -19.08 -23.65
C SER A 635 43.46 -18.49 -24.92
N SER A 636 44.10 -17.33 -24.84
CA SER A 636 44.72 -16.61 -25.95
C SER A 636 45.92 -15.82 -25.44
N ASP A 637 46.98 -15.74 -26.26
CA ASP A 637 48.16 -14.91 -26.00
C ASP A 637 47.91 -13.42 -26.25
N VAL A 638 46.72 -13.08 -26.78
CA VAL A 638 46.30 -11.72 -27.13
C VAL A 638 45.11 -11.32 -26.25
N ALA A 639 45.21 -10.16 -25.58
CA ALA A 639 44.17 -9.61 -24.71
C ALA A 639 43.00 -9.00 -25.51
N VAL A 640 43.31 -8.25 -26.57
CA VAL A 640 42.33 -7.68 -27.50
C VAL A 640 42.79 -7.90 -28.94
N GLU A 641 41.94 -8.50 -29.77
CA GLU A 641 42.21 -8.71 -31.19
C GLU A 641 41.05 -8.17 -32.02
N VAL A 642 41.34 -7.20 -32.89
CA VAL A 642 40.38 -6.62 -33.83
C VAL A 642 40.89 -6.82 -35.24
N ILE A 643 40.13 -7.54 -36.07
CA ILE A 643 40.50 -7.90 -37.45
C ILE A 643 39.43 -7.40 -38.41
N ASN A 644 39.84 -6.58 -39.39
CA ASN A 644 39.04 -6.03 -40.49
C ASN A 644 37.62 -5.64 -40.07
N SER A 645 37.53 -4.96 -38.93
CA SER A 645 36.24 -4.71 -38.29
C SER A 645 35.64 -3.39 -38.74
N THR A 646 34.43 -3.46 -39.29
CA THR A 646 33.62 -2.29 -39.63
C THR A 646 32.40 -2.26 -38.71
N LEU A 647 32.27 -1.16 -37.98
CA LEU A 647 31.25 -0.98 -36.95
C LEU A 647 30.49 0.34 -37.17
N SER A 648 29.20 0.34 -36.89
CA SER A 648 28.36 1.52 -37.04
C SER A 648 27.28 1.55 -35.95
N TRP A 649 27.05 2.72 -35.36
CA TRP A 649 25.92 2.94 -34.45
C TRP A 649 24.57 2.81 -35.17
N ASP A 650 24.55 3.12 -36.46
CA ASP A 650 23.42 2.92 -37.36
C ASP A 650 23.83 1.95 -38.48
N VAL A 651 23.30 0.73 -38.43
CA VAL A 651 23.59 -0.32 -39.42
C VAL A 651 23.06 0.06 -40.81
N SER A 652 22.07 0.95 -40.89
CA SER A 652 21.48 1.41 -42.14
C SER A 652 22.25 2.57 -42.79
N SER A 653 23.21 3.18 -42.09
CA SER A 653 23.97 4.30 -42.62
C SER A 653 24.96 3.85 -43.68
N SER A 654 25.06 4.63 -44.77
CA SER A 654 26.04 4.39 -45.84
C SER A 654 27.48 4.68 -45.40
N ASN A 655 27.66 5.39 -44.29
CA ASN A 655 28.95 5.80 -43.75
C ASN A 655 29.16 5.19 -42.36
N PRO A 656 29.80 4.01 -42.26
CA PRO A 656 30.09 3.39 -40.97
C PRO A 656 30.97 4.27 -40.10
N THR A 657 30.71 4.27 -38.79
CA THR A 657 31.43 5.08 -37.79
C THR A 657 32.90 4.68 -37.67
N LEU A 658 33.18 3.38 -37.74
CA LEU A 658 34.53 2.81 -37.71
C LEU A 658 34.72 1.91 -38.93
N LYS A 659 35.81 2.11 -39.67
CA LYS A 659 36.07 1.45 -40.96
C LYS A 659 37.40 0.72 -40.92
N ASP A 660 37.39 -0.56 -41.30
CA ASP A 660 38.59 -1.39 -41.49
C ASP A 660 39.59 -1.35 -40.32
N ILE A 661 39.08 -1.39 -39.08
CA ILE A 661 39.90 -1.32 -37.87
C ILE A 661 40.68 -2.62 -37.70
N ASN A 662 42.00 -2.49 -37.47
CA ASN A 662 42.93 -3.60 -37.32
C ASN A 662 43.99 -3.27 -36.25
N PHE A 663 43.99 -3.99 -35.13
CA PHE A 663 45.07 -3.92 -34.12
C PHE A 663 45.01 -5.12 -33.16
N LYS A 664 46.14 -5.36 -32.48
CA LYS A 664 46.27 -6.38 -31.43
C LYS A 664 46.89 -5.76 -30.18
N VAL A 665 46.39 -6.16 -29.01
CA VAL A 665 46.89 -5.74 -27.70
C VAL A 665 47.31 -6.98 -26.92
N PHE A 666 48.57 -7.00 -26.48
CA PHE A 666 49.10 -8.09 -25.67
C PHE A 666 48.84 -7.85 -24.17
N PRO A 667 48.83 -8.91 -23.34
CA PRO A 667 48.76 -8.77 -21.89
C PRO A 667 49.85 -7.85 -21.33
N GLY A 668 49.48 -6.90 -20.46
CA GLY A 668 50.41 -5.93 -19.84
C GLY A 668 50.79 -4.73 -20.71
N MET A 669 50.26 -4.65 -21.93
CA MET A 669 50.55 -3.56 -22.88
C MET A 669 49.72 -2.31 -22.60
N LYS A 670 50.35 -1.14 -22.69
CA LYS A 670 49.71 0.19 -22.59
C LYS A 670 49.53 0.79 -23.98
N VAL A 671 48.28 1.02 -24.37
CA VAL A 671 47.91 1.52 -25.69
C VAL A 671 47.25 2.89 -25.55
N ALA A 672 47.83 3.90 -26.19
CA ALA A 672 47.24 5.24 -26.27
C ALA A 672 46.46 5.41 -27.57
N VAL A 673 45.29 6.06 -27.50
CA VAL A 673 44.48 6.39 -28.67
C VAL A 673 44.35 7.92 -28.76
N CYS A 674 44.84 8.50 -29.85
CA CYS A 674 44.80 9.95 -30.10
C CYS A 674 44.18 10.27 -31.47
N GLY A 675 43.73 11.51 -31.67
CA GLY A 675 43.08 11.94 -32.91
C GLY A 675 42.17 13.15 -32.72
N THR A 676 41.76 13.78 -33.82
CA THR A 676 40.88 14.95 -33.81
C THR A 676 39.53 14.69 -33.13
N VAL A 677 38.87 15.74 -32.63
CA VAL A 677 37.53 15.60 -32.03
C VAL A 677 36.57 15.01 -33.06
N GLY A 678 35.78 14.01 -32.67
CA GLY A 678 34.85 13.33 -33.58
C GLY A 678 35.46 12.22 -34.46
N SER A 679 36.76 11.90 -34.33
CA SER A 679 37.41 10.87 -35.16
C SER A 679 37.02 9.41 -34.85
N GLY A 680 36.16 9.16 -33.86
CA GLY A 680 35.67 7.83 -33.50
C GLY A 680 36.35 7.16 -32.28
N LYS A 681 37.16 7.89 -31.50
CA LYS A 681 37.92 7.36 -30.34
C LYS A 681 37.03 6.68 -29.29
N SER A 682 36.02 7.36 -28.78
CA SER A 682 35.09 6.78 -27.79
C SER A 682 34.24 5.65 -28.38
N SER A 683 33.91 5.72 -29.69
CA SER A 683 33.24 4.62 -30.41
C SER A 683 34.13 3.37 -30.50
N LEU A 684 35.46 3.53 -30.58
CA LEU A 684 36.40 2.41 -30.55
C LEU A 684 36.40 1.70 -29.19
N LEU A 685 36.35 2.45 -28.08
CA LEU A 685 36.21 1.83 -26.75
C LEU A 685 34.84 1.15 -26.59
N SER A 686 33.78 1.79 -27.07
CA SER A 686 32.40 1.26 -27.02
C SER A 686 32.25 -0.04 -27.83
N SER A 687 33.00 -0.20 -28.93
CA SER A 687 32.99 -1.45 -29.71
C SER A 687 33.66 -2.61 -28.96
N LEU A 688 34.72 -2.35 -28.19
CA LEU A 688 35.35 -3.35 -27.31
C LEU A 688 34.45 -3.77 -26.14
N LEU A 689 33.56 -2.89 -25.69
CA LEU A 689 32.51 -3.22 -24.72
C LEU A 689 31.41 -4.11 -25.32
N GLY A 690 31.23 -4.03 -26.64
CA GLY A 690 30.18 -4.72 -27.39
C GLY A 690 28.90 -3.90 -27.55
N GLU A 691 28.98 -2.57 -27.38
CA GLU A 691 27.81 -1.67 -27.49
C GLU A 691 27.53 -1.23 -28.93
N VAL A 692 28.55 -1.26 -29.80
CA VAL A 692 28.42 -0.86 -31.21
C VAL A 692 28.15 -2.10 -32.08
N PRO A 693 27.05 -2.12 -32.85
CA PRO A 693 26.79 -3.20 -33.81
C PRO A 693 27.94 -3.39 -34.82
N LYS A 694 28.29 -4.65 -35.05
CA LYS A 694 29.31 -5.07 -36.02
C LYS A 694 28.65 -5.35 -37.37
N VAL A 695 29.16 -4.71 -38.43
CA VAL A 695 28.73 -4.95 -39.82
C VAL A 695 29.57 -6.07 -40.44
N SER A 696 30.89 -6.04 -40.23
CA SER A 696 31.83 -7.05 -40.72
C SER A 696 33.07 -7.14 -39.83
N GLY A 697 33.82 -8.23 -39.94
CA GLY A 697 35.06 -8.48 -39.19
C GLY A 697 34.88 -9.27 -37.89
N SER A 698 35.95 -9.31 -37.09
CA SER A 698 36.01 -10.06 -35.83
C SER A 698 36.62 -9.21 -34.71
N LEU A 699 35.93 -9.17 -33.56
CA LEU A 699 36.41 -8.57 -32.31
C LEU A 699 36.47 -9.65 -31.23
N LYS A 700 37.65 -9.89 -30.69
CA LYS A 700 37.88 -10.85 -29.61
C LYS A 700 38.49 -10.16 -28.40
N VAL A 701 37.98 -10.47 -27.22
CA VAL A 701 38.50 -9.95 -25.96
C VAL A 701 38.67 -11.08 -24.95
N CYS A 702 39.85 -11.20 -24.36
CA CYS A 702 40.21 -12.22 -23.38
C CYS A 702 40.36 -11.60 -21.98
N GLY A 703 39.50 -11.99 -21.03
CA GLY A 703 39.52 -11.50 -19.64
C GLY A 703 38.43 -10.48 -19.29
N THR A 704 38.47 -9.98 -18.06
CA THR A 704 37.50 -9.01 -17.52
C THR A 704 37.87 -7.56 -17.88
N LYS A 705 36.86 -6.68 -17.97
CA LYS A 705 37.01 -5.29 -18.42
C LYS A 705 36.59 -4.30 -17.34
N ALA A 706 37.35 -3.23 -17.14
CA ALA A 706 36.95 -2.04 -16.42
C ALA A 706 36.85 -0.86 -17.39
N TYR A 707 35.80 -0.06 -17.27
CA TYR A 707 35.56 1.09 -18.13
C TYR A 707 35.39 2.36 -17.31
N VAL A 708 36.11 3.41 -17.71
CA VAL A 708 35.98 4.77 -17.18
C VAL A 708 35.53 5.65 -18.33
N ALA A 709 34.29 6.11 -18.26
CA ALA A 709 33.65 6.94 -19.26
C ALA A 709 34.14 8.40 -19.16
N GLN A 710 34.10 9.11 -20.30
CA GLN A 710 34.44 10.54 -20.38
C GLN A 710 33.55 11.40 -19.48
N SER A 711 32.25 11.09 -19.41
CA SER A 711 31.32 11.72 -18.47
C SER A 711 31.15 10.83 -17.23
N PRO A 712 31.59 11.25 -16.04
CA PRO A 712 31.58 10.39 -14.87
C PRO A 712 30.16 10.12 -14.37
N TRP A 713 29.90 8.85 -14.05
CA TRP A 713 28.62 8.39 -13.49
C TRP A 713 28.78 7.89 -12.05
N ILE A 714 28.08 8.55 -11.13
CA ILE A 714 28.07 8.28 -9.68
C ILE A 714 26.66 7.84 -9.27
N GLN A 715 26.58 6.73 -8.54
CA GLN A 715 25.36 6.20 -7.98
C GLN A 715 24.97 7.00 -6.72
N SER A 716 23.67 7.22 -6.50
CA SER A 716 23.18 7.78 -5.24
C SER A 716 23.48 6.81 -4.10
N GLY A 717 24.15 7.28 -3.05
CA GLY A 717 24.63 6.43 -1.95
C GLY A 717 25.94 6.94 -1.36
N LYS A 718 26.62 6.14 -0.54
CA LYS A 718 27.90 6.53 0.05
C LYS A 718 29.02 6.53 -1.00
N ILE A 719 30.09 7.31 -0.76
CA ILE A 719 31.30 7.25 -1.59
C ILE A 719 31.91 5.85 -1.51
N GLU A 720 31.95 5.27 -0.31
CA GLU A 720 32.38 3.90 -0.08
C GLU A 720 31.65 2.91 -1.01
N ASP A 721 30.31 2.89 -0.99
CA ASP A 721 29.49 2.01 -1.83
C ASP A 721 29.76 2.22 -3.33
N ASN A 722 30.02 3.46 -3.73
CA ASN A 722 30.35 3.82 -5.11
C ASN A 722 31.70 3.25 -5.56
N ILE A 723 32.69 3.19 -4.68
CA ILE A 723 34.03 2.66 -4.98
C ILE A 723 34.01 1.13 -4.92
N LEU A 724 33.40 0.56 -3.88
CA LEU A 724 33.26 -0.90 -3.71
C LEU A 724 32.45 -1.54 -4.83
N PHE A 725 31.37 -0.87 -5.26
CA PHE A 725 30.53 -1.25 -6.39
C PHE A 725 30.11 -2.72 -6.37
N GLY A 726 29.62 -3.17 -5.20
CA GLY A 726 29.12 -4.53 -4.96
C GLY A 726 30.17 -5.55 -4.49
N LYS A 727 31.46 -5.20 -4.43
CA LYS A 727 32.49 -6.05 -3.81
C LYS A 727 32.57 -5.83 -2.30
N PRO A 728 32.98 -6.84 -1.52
CA PRO A 728 33.25 -6.67 -0.09
C PRO A 728 34.43 -5.72 0.15
N MET A 729 34.43 -5.03 1.29
CA MET A 729 35.49 -4.09 1.68
C MET A 729 36.75 -4.84 2.17
N GLU A 730 37.79 -4.82 1.36
CA GLU A 730 39.18 -5.10 1.72
C GLU A 730 39.93 -3.79 2.02
N ARG A 731 40.28 -3.57 3.30
CA ARG A 731 40.75 -2.26 3.82
C ARG A 731 42.07 -1.81 3.20
N GLU A 732 43.08 -2.68 3.16
CA GLU A 732 44.42 -2.33 2.62
C GLU A 732 44.34 -1.94 1.13
N ARG A 733 43.56 -2.68 0.35
CA ARG A 733 43.33 -2.39 -1.06
C ARG A 733 42.59 -1.06 -1.24
N TYR A 734 41.58 -0.82 -0.41
CA TYR A 734 40.77 0.39 -0.46
C TYR A 734 41.63 1.63 -0.18
N ASP A 735 42.40 1.61 0.90
CA ASP A 735 43.27 2.72 1.30
C ASP A 735 44.35 3.00 0.24
N LYS A 736 44.95 1.94 -0.32
CA LYS A 736 45.91 2.05 -1.43
C LYS A 736 45.31 2.69 -2.68
N VAL A 737 44.06 2.35 -3.01
CA VAL A 737 43.34 2.95 -4.14
C VAL A 737 43.00 4.41 -3.86
N LEU A 738 42.58 4.76 -2.64
CA LEU A 738 42.29 6.14 -2.26
C LEU A 738 43.53 7.03 -2.34
N GLU A 739 44.67 6.55 -1.86
CA GLU A 739 45.95 7.26 -1.92
C GLU A 739 46.42 7.45 -3.37
N ALA A 740 46.43 6.38 -4.18
CA ALA A 740 46.84 6.46 -5.58
C ALA A 740 45.94 7.39 -6.41
N CYS A 741 44.64 7.46 -6.07
CA CYS A 741 43.70 8.37 -6.71
C CYS A 741 43.72 9.80 -6.14
N SER A 742 44.57 10.12 -5.16
CA SER A 742 44.59 11.43 -4.47
C SER A 742 43.24 11.83 -3.85
N LEU A 743 42.44 10.85 -3.42
CA LEU A 743 41.12 11.08 -2.82
C LEU A 743 41.18 11.37 -1.32
N SER A 744 42.27 11.01 -0.62
CA SER A 744 42.36 11.18 0.84
C SER A 744 42.09 12.62 1.28
N LYS A 745 42.70 13.60 0.60
CA LYS A 745 42.47 15.03 0.88
C LYS A 745 41.05 15.50 0.55
N ASP A 746 40.44 14.94 -0.50
CA ASP A 746 39.04 15.24 -0.85
C ASP A 746 38.09 14.74 0.24
N LEU A 747 38.35 13.55 0.78
CA LEU A 747 37.54 12.91 1.81
C LEU A 747 37.70 13.62 3.16
N GLU A 748 38.90 14.08 3.53
CA GLU A 748 39.14 14.85 4.76
C GLU A 748 38.31 16.14 4.84
N ILE A 749 38.01 16.77 3.69
CA ILE A 749 37.18 17.98 3.61
C ILE A 749 35.70 17.66 3.86
N LEU A 750 35.26 16.43 3.57
CA LEU A 750 33.88 16.02 3.78
C LEU A 750 33.63 15.69 5.25
N SER A 751 32.52 16.19 5.79
CA SER A 751 32.17 16.03 7.20
C SER A 751 32.07 14.57 7.68
N PHE A 752 31.90 13.62 6.75
CA PHE A 752 31.81 12.18 7.02
C PHE A 752 32.82 11.35 6.23
N GLY A 753 33.82 11.98 5.60
CA GLY A 753 34.76 11.26 4.75
C GLY A 753 34.06 10.46 3.64
N ASP A 754 34.42 9.18 3.52
CA ASP A 754 33.88 8.21 2.57
C ASP A 754 32.44 7.73 2.87
N GLN A 755 31.98 7.91 4.11
CA GLN A 755 30.60 7.60 4.53
C GLN A 755 29.60 8.70 4.13
N THR A 756 30.08 9.78 3.52
CA THR A 756 29.24 10.88 3.03
C THR A 756 28.28 10.37 1.95
N VAL A 757 26.98 10.59 2.16
CA VAL A 757 25.93 10.25 1.19
C VAL A 757 25.91 11.29 0.06
N ILE A 758 26.14 10.81 -1.15
CA ILE A 758 26.10 11.61 -2.38
C ILE A 758 24.71 11.48 -3.03
N GLY A 759 24.15 12.64 -3.39
CA GLY A 759 22.87 12.73 -4.09
C GLY A 759 22.96 12.34 -5.57
N GLU A 760 21.81 12.37 -6.26
CA GLU A 760 21.72 11.95 -7.67
C GLU A 760 22.73 12.69 -8.56
N ARG A 761 23.51 11.94 -9.36
CA ARG A 761 24.59 12.46 -10.25
C ARG A 761 25.73 13.19 -9.53
N GLY A 762 25.81 13.05 -8.21
CA GLY A 762 26.84 13.68 -7.38
C GLY A 762 26.89 15.19 -7.49
N ILE A 763 25.76 15.89 -7.45
CA ILE A 763 25.69 17.36 -7.52
C ILE A 763 26.64 18.04 -6.50
N ASN A 764 26.91 17.38 -5.38
CA ASN A 764 27.75 17.91 -4.30
C ASN A 764 29.26 17.76 -4.55
N LEU A 765 29.68 17.10 -5.64
CA LEU A 765 31.08 16.88 -5.99
C LEU A 765 31.52 17.72 -7.18
N SER A 766 32.79 18.13 -7.20
CA SER A 766 33.41 18.76 -8.38
C SER A 766 33.59 17.76 -9.53
N GLY A 767 33.79 18.25 -10.76
CA GLY A 767 34.04 17.39 -11.93
C GLY A 767 35.24 16.47 -11.74
N GLY A 768 36.37 17.02 -11.28
CA GLY A 768 37.58 16.25 -10.98
C GLY A 768 37.38 15.21 -9.88
N GLN A 769 36.64 15.52 -8.82
CA GLN A 769 36.32 14.56 -7.75
C GLN A 769 35.50 13.38 -8.28
N LYS A 770 34.47 13.65 -9.11
CA LYS A 770 33.66 12.58 -9.73
C LYS A 770 34.52 11.65 -10.58
N GLN A 771 35.45 12.23 -11.34
CA GLN A 771 36.33 11.45 -12.21
C GLN A 771 37.31 10.60 -11.40
N ARG A 772 37.91 11.14 -10.34
CA ARG A 772 38.75 10.39 -9.40
C ARG A 772 38.01 9.21 -8.75
N ILE A 773 36.77 9.41 -8.29
CA ILE A 773 35.95 8.33 -7.71
C ILE A 773 35.65 7.25 -8.74
N GLN A 774 35.39 7.61 -10.00
CA GLN A 774 35.16 6.63 -11.07
C GLN A 774 36.42 5.81 -11.39
N ILE A 775 37.60 6.45 -11.38
CA ILE A 775 38.89 5.75 -11.52
C ILE A 775 39.12 4.81 -10.33
N ALA A 776 38.90 5.28 -9.10
CA ALA A 776 39.01 4.46 -7.89
C ALA A 776 38.09 3.22 -7.97
N ARG A 777 36.83 3.39 -8.42
CA ARG A 777 35.90 2.27 -8.69
C ARG A 777 36.50 1.26 -9.66
N ALA A 778 37.07 1.71 -10.77
CA ALA A 778 37.67 0.82 -11.76
C ALA A 778 38.86 0.04 -11.18
N LEU A 779 39.75 0.70 -10.42
CA LEU A 779 40.91 0.06 -9.79
C LEU A 779 40.53 -0.94 -8.70
N TYR A 780 39.49 -0.64 -7.93
CA TYR A 780 39.00 -1.55 -6.90
C TYR A 780 38.43 -2.85 -7.49
N GLN A 781 37.84 -2.77 -8.69
CA GLN A 781 37.28 -3.95 -9.37
C GLN A 781 38.33 -4.93 -9.92
N ASP A 782 39.60 -4.55 -10.05
CA ASP A 782 40.71 -5.43 -10.48
C ASP A 782 40.54 -6.12 -11.84
N ALA A 783 40.07 -5.40 -12.86
CA ALA A 783 39.92 -6.00 -14.17
C ALA A 783 41.26 -6.46 -14.79
N ASP A 784 41.18 -7.29 -15.83
CA ASP A 784 42.35 -7.67 -16.65
C ASP A 784 42.69 -6.57 -17.67
N ILE A 785 41.66 -5.92 -18.22
CA ILE A 785 41.75 -4.88 -19.24
C ILE A 785 41.07 -3.61 -18.75
N TYR A 786 41.78 -2.47 -18.82
CA TYR A 786 41.26 -1.15 -18.46
C TYR A 786 41.05 -0.31 -19.71
N LEU A 787 39.85 0.25 -19.85
CA LEU A 787 39.44 1.14 -20.93
C LEU A 787 39.17 2.53 -20.34
N PHE A 788 40.05 3.48 -20.59
CA PHE A 788 39.93 4.86 -20.11
C PHE A 788 39.54 5.79 -21.25
N ASP A 789 38.39 6.44 -21.16
CA ASP A 789 37.91 7.42 -22.14
C ASP A 789 38.15 8.84 -21.60
N ASP A 790 39.32 9.41 -21.92
CA ASP A 790 39.74 10.75 -21.51
C ASP A 790 39.61 11.02 -19.99
N PRO A 791 40.25 10.20 -19.13
CA PRO A 791 40.06 10.21 -17.68
C PRO A 791 40.69 11.42 -16.96
N PHE A 792 41.50 12.21 -17.66
CA PHE A 792 42.32 13.29 -17.07
C PHE A 792 41.88 14.70 -17.46
N SER A 793 40.77 14.84 -18.20
CA SER A 793 40.34 16.13 -18.75
C SER A 793 39.72 17.08 -17.73
N ALA A 794 39.03 16.58 -16.69
CA ALA A 794 38.41 17.41 -15.66
C ALA A 794 39.26 17.61 -14.40
N VAL A 795 40.50 17.10 -14.38
CA VAL A 795 41.44 17.25 -13.26
C VAL A 795 42.53 18.27 -13.62
N ASP A 796 43.05 18.96 -12.60
CA ASP A 796 44.20 19.86 -12.75
C ASP A 796 45.46 19.09 -13.19
N ALA A 797 46.38 19.77 -13.88
CA ALA A 797 47.56 19.13 -14.47
C ALA A 797 48.46 18.40 -13.45
N HIS A 798 48.58 18.94 -12.22
CA HIS A 798 49.37 18.30 -11.17
C HIS A 798 48.73 17.00 -10.69
N THR A 799 47.42 17.02 -10.38
CA THR A 799 46.67 15.81 -10.02
C THR A 799 46.61 14.82 -11.18
N GLY A 800 46.43 15.28 -12.42
CA GLY A 800 46.47 14.45 -13.62
C GLY A 800 47.79 13.72 -13.77
N SER A 801 48.91 14.41 -13.60
CA SER A 801 50.25 13.83 -13.63
C SER A 801 50.47 12.80 -12.51
N HIS A 802 49.98 13.08 -11.31
CA HIS A 802 50.03 12.13 -10.19
C HIS A 802 49.23 10.86 -10.49
N LEU A 803 47.99 11.00 -10.96
CA LEU A 803 47.15 9.87 -11.37
C LEU A 803 47.82 9.06 -12.47
N PHE A 804 48.38 9.72 -13.48
CA PHE A 804 49.08 9.04 -14.57
C PHE A 804 50.25 8.19 -14.05
N LYS A 805 51.06 8.75 -13.14
CA LYS A 805 52.21 8.06 -12.57
C LYS A 805 51.79 6.91 -11.63
N GLU A 806 51.00 7.19 -10.61
CA GLU A 806 50.69 6.21 -9.56
C GLU A 806 49.68 5.16 -10.02
N VAL A 807 48.68 5.56 -10.83
CA VAL A 807 47.65 4.63 -11.33
C VAL A 807 48.12 3.89 -12.57
N LEU A 808 48.43 4.62 -13.65
CA LEU A 808 48.65 4.02 -14.97
C LEU A 808 50.04 3.37 -15.08
N LEU A 809 51.08 4.02 -14.54
CA LEU A 809 52.45 3.47 -14.53
C LEU A 809 52.74 2.60 -13.30
N GLY A 810 52.10 2.85 -12.16
CA GLY A 810 52.26 2.12 -10.90
C GLY A 810 51.32 0.91 -10.78
N LEU A 811 50.11 1.13 -10.26
CA LEU A 811 49.16 0.06 -9.93
C LEU A 811 48.76 -0.81 -11.13
N LEU A 812 48.69 -0.22 -12.32
CA LEU A 812 48.32 -0.91 -13.56
C LEU A 812 49.51 -1.39 -14.40
N CYS A 813 50.73 -1.39 -13.84
CA CYS A 813 51.95 -1.74 -14.59
C CYS A 813 51.91 -3.11 -15.28
N SER A 814 51.25 -4.11 -14.67
CA SER A 814 51.13 -5.47 -15.19
C SER A 814 49.82 -5.75 -15.91
N LYS A 815 48.95 -4.75 -16.06
CA LYS A 815 47.60 -4.87 -16.64
C LYS A 815 47.58 -4.29 -18.05
N SER A 816 46.67 -4.77 -18.90
CA SER A 816 46.48 -4.17 -20.23
C SER A 816 45.64 -2.90 -20.10
N VAL A 817 46.13 -1.78 -20.62
CA VAL A 817 45.46 -0.48 -20.50
C VAL A 817 45.31 0.13 -21.88
N ILE A 818 44.08 0.48 -22.26
CA ILE A 818 43.78 1.27 -23.45
C ILE A 818 43.21 2.61 -22.97
N TYR A 819 43.92 3.70 -23.24
CA TYR A 819 43.49 5.03 -22.81
C TYR A 819 43.41 6.00 -23.98
N VAL A 820 42.27 6.66 -24.08
CA VAL A 820 42.05 7.80 -24.98
C VAL A 820 42.51 9.04 -24.23
N THR A 821 43.33 9.87 -24.87
CA THR A 821 43.71 11.16 -24.31
C THR A 821 43.85 12.22 -25.40
N HIS A 822 43.43 13.43 -25.05
CA HIS A 822 43.71 14.63 -25.83
C HIS A 822 45.01 15.32 -25.42
N GLN A 823 45.60 14.94 -24.29
CA GLN A 823 46.82 15.52 -23.75
C GLN A 823 48.03 14.77 -24.34
N VAL A 824 48.80 15.49 -25.17
CA VAL A 824 49.95 14.91 -25.90
C VAL A 824 51.06 14.45 -24.94
N GLU A 825 51.14 15.06 -23.76
CA GLU A 825 52.12 14.78 -22.70
C GLU A 825 52.13 13.32 -22.22
N PHE A 826 50.99 12.63 -22.30
CA PHE A 826 50.83 11.25 -21.84
C PHE A 826 51.09 10.19 -22.93
N LEU A 827 51.29 10.59 -24.18
CA LEU A 827 51.53 9.68 -25.30
C LEU A 827 52.90 8.98 -25.28
N PRO A 828 54.02 9.62 -24.86
CA PRO A 828 55.34 8.98 -24.88
C PRO A 828 55.48 7.73 -24.01
N ALA A 829 54.64 7.57 -22.99
CA ALA A 829 54.70 6.43 -22.08
C ALA A 829 53.91 5.20 -22.56
N ALA A 830 53.24 5.27 -23.71
CA ALA A 830 52.52 4.14 -24.31
C ALA A 830 53.46 3.21 -25.08
N ASP A 831 53.20 1.90 -25.00
CA ASP A 831 53.90 0.88 -25.78
C ASP A 831 53.47 0.91 -27.26
N LEU A 832 52.24 1.36 -27.51
CA LEU A 832 51.64 1.55 -28.84
C LEU A 832 50.70 2.75 -28.84
N ILE A 833 50.84 3.60 -29.84
CA ILE A 833 49.95 4.74 -30.08
C ILE A 833 49.14 4.46 -31.33
N LEU A 834 47.82 4.64 -31.26
CA LEU A 834 46.89 4.54 -32.38
C LEU A 834 46.36 5.93 -32.75
N VAL A 835 46.69 6.41 -33.95
CA VAL A 835 46.22 7.70 -34.46
C VAL A 835 44.94 7.49 -35.27
N MET A 836 43.82 7.99 -34.77
CA MET A 836 42.50 7.88 -35.42
C MET A 836 42.14 9.14 -36.21
N LYS A 837 41.77 8.94 -37.48
CA LYS A 837 41.27 9.99 -38.40
C LYS A 837 40.09 9.43 -39.19
N ASP A 838 38.97 10.16 -39.21
CA ASP A 838 37.74 9.80 -39.95
C ASP A 838 37.26 8.34 -39.75
N GLY A 839 37.35 7.83 -38.52
CA GLY A 839 36.92 6.47 -38.18
C GLY A 839 37.85 5.35 -38.64
N ARG A 840 39.08 5.67 -39.07
CA ARG A 840 40.15 4.72 -39.45
C ARG A 840 41.38 4.92 -38.58
N ILE A 841 42.18 3.87 -38.42
CA ILE A 841 43.53 3.98 -37.85
C ILE A 841 44.47 4.42 -38.98
N SER A 842 44.95 5.65 -38.93
CA SER A 842 45.90 6.19 -39.93
C SER A 842 47.31 5.67 -39.68
N GLN A 843 47.76 5.72 -38.42
CA GLN A 843 49.11 5.35 -38.01
C GLN A 843 49.07 4.55 -36.70
N ALA A 844 49.99 3.59 -36.56
CA ALA A 844 50.16 2.79 -35.36
C ALA A 844 51.66 2.47 -35.14
N GLY A 845 52.17 2.68 -33.92
CA GLY A 845 53.59 2.47 -33.61
C GLY A 845 54.01 3.05 -32.25
N LYS A 846 55.31 3.04 -31.96
CA LYS A 846 55.86 3.76 -30.78
C LYS A 846 55.99 5.25 -31.08
N TYR A 847 56.06 6.07 -30.02
CA TYR A 847 56.12 7.53 -30.14
C TYR A 847 57.19 8.02 -31.14
N ASN A 848 58.43 7.55 -31.00
CA ASN A 848 59.54 7.95 -31.88
C ASN A 848 59.36 7.45 -33.33
N ASP A 849 58.71 6.31 -33.51
CA ASP A 849 58.52 5.71 -34.84
C ASP A 849 57.47 6.49 -35.63
N ILE A 850 56.38 6.91 -34.97
CA ILE A 850 55.29 7.70 -35.59
C ILE A 850 55.74 9.15 -35.82
N LEU A 851 56.51 9.73 -34.89
CA LEU A 851 57.02 11.10 -35.02
C LEU A 851 57.89 11.26 -36.28
N ASN A 852 58.67 10.25 -36.62
CA ASN A 852 59.58 10.26 -37.77
C ASN A 852 58.91 9.87 -39.11
N SER A 853 57.73 9.25 -39.08
CA SER A 853 57.09 8.66 -40.28
C SER A 853 55.78 9.34 -40.72
N GLY A 854 55.17 10.21 -39.91
CA GLY A 854 53.78 10.63 -40.11
C GLY A 854 53.50 12.14 -40.18
N THR A 855 52.75 12.57 -41.21
CA THR A 855 52.20 13.93 -41.33
C THR A 855 51.02 14.18 -40.39
N ASP A 856 50.10 13.21 -40.26
CA ASP A 856 48.87 13.36 -39.46
C ASP A 856 49.13 13.51 -37.95
N PHE A 857 50.13 12.79 -37.41
CA PHE A 857 50.52 12.90 -36.00
C PHE A 857 51.22 14.24 -35.71
N MET A 858 52.08 14.69 -36.62
CA MET A 858 52.72 16.01 -36.51
C MET A 858 51.72 17.16 -36.64
N GLU A 859 50.70 17.04 -37.49
CA GLU A 859 49.60 18.01 -37.57
C GLU A 859 48.86 18.12 -36.23
N LEU A 860 48.62 16.99 -35.55
CA LEU A 860 47.96 16.96 -34.24
C LEU A 860 48.83 17.58 -33.12
N ILE A 861 50.15 17.31 -33.12
CA ILE A 861 51.10 17.93 -32.18
C ILE A 861 51.23 19.43 -32.45
N GLY A 862 51.34 19.83 -33.72
CA GLY A 862 51.41 21.24 -34.14
C GLY A 862 50.17 22.02 -33.73
N ALA A 863 48.98 21.50 -34.00
CA ALA A 863 47.72 22.11 -33.58
C ALA A 863 47.60 22.24 -32.05
N HIS A 864 48.15 21.27 -31.30
CA HIS A 864 48.18 21.32 -29.84
C HIS A 864 49.17 22.37 -29.31
N GLN A 865 50.37 22.46 -29.89
CA GLN A 865 51.36 23.48 -29.55
C GLN A 865 50.87 24.90 -29.86
N GLU A 866 50.18 25.08 -30.99
CA GLU A 866 49.53 26.35 -31.33
C GLU A 866 48.42 26.70 -30.34
N ALA A 867 47.59 25.73 -29.94
CA ALA A 867 46.54 25.95 -28.93
C ALA A 867 47.12 26.32 -27.55
N LEU A 868 48.20 25.67 -27.12
CA LEU A 868 48.90 26.00 -25.87
C LEU A 868 49.54 27.40 -25.92
N ALA A 869 50.16 27.76 -27.04
CA ALA A 869 50.74 29.09 -27.24
C ALA A 869 49.69 30.21 -27.20
N VAL A 870 48.46 29.95 -27.66
CA VAL A 870 47.33 30.89 -27.57
C VAL A 870 46.87 31.04 -26.11
N VAL A 871 46.79 29.97 -25.33
CA VAL A 871 46.41 30.03 -23.91
C VAL A 871 47.45 30.79 -23.08
N ASP A 872 48.75 30.50 -23.28
CA ASP A 872 49.84 31.21 -22.60
C ASP A 872 49.88 32.71 -22.94
N SER A 873 49.47 33.09 -24.16
CA SER A 873 49.38 34.50 -24.57
C SER A 873 48.21 35.26 -23.92
N VAL A 874 47.16 34.56 -23.48
CA VAL A 874 46.01 35.14 -22.77
C VAL A 874 46.34 35.32 -21.28
N ASP A 875 47.07 34.38 -20.67
CA ASP A 875 47.52 34.51 -19.27
C ASP A 875 48.63 35.57 -19.13
N ALA A 876 49.53 35.71 -20.12
CA ALA A 876 50.57 36.75 -20.12
C ALA A 876 50.00 38.19 -20.21
N ASN A 877 48.84 38.38 -20.86
CA ASN A 877 48.17 39.68 -20.94
C ASN A 877 47.44 40.09 -19.65
N SER A 878 47.26 39.18 -18.69
CA SER A 878 46.64 39.48 -17.40
C SER A 878 47.62 40.01 -16.32
N VAL A 879 48.93 40.02 -16.62
CA VAL A 879 49.99 40.37 -15.66
C VAL A 879 50.61 41.77 -15.93
N SER A 880 50.22 42.46 -17.00
CA SER A 880 50.86 43.74 -17.42
C SER A 880 50.07 45.02 -17.09
N GLU A 881 49.20 45.02 -16.08
CA GLU A 881 48.63 46.25 -15.50
C GLU A 881 48.73 46.23 -13.98
N LYS A 882 49.93 46.46 -13.43
CA LYS A 882 50.15 46.99 -12.07
C LYS A 882 51.65 47.22 -11.80
N SER A 883 52.26 48.22 -12.44
CA SER A 883 53.53 48.77 -11.94
C SER A 883 53.80 50.19 -12.46
N ALA A 884 53.44 51.20 -11.65
CA ALA A 884 53.86 52.62 -11.63
C ALA A 884 52.71 53.39 -10.95
N LEU A 885 52.77 54.16 -9.86
CA LEU A 885 53.72 54.96 -9.06
C LEU A 885 53.11 54.94 -7.62
N GLY A 886 53.81 54.83 -6.49
CA GLY A 886 54.73 55.81 -5.89
C GLY A 886 54.06 56.62 -4.75
N GLN A 887 54.50 56.38 -3.48
CA GLN A 887 54.55 57.26 -2.26
C GLN A 887 53.30 58.10 -1.87
N GLU A 888 52.86 58.30 -0.61
CA GLU A 888 53.53 58.46 0.68
C GLU A 888 52.47 58.50 1.84
N ASN A 889 52.94 58.22 3.06
CA ASN A 889 52.39 58.25 4.43
C ASN A 889 51.15 59.11 4.82
N VAL A 890 50.37 58.65 5.82
CA VAL A 890 50.17 59.23 7.19
C VAL A 890 48.86 58.76 7.89
N ILE A 891 49.04 58.06 9.03
CA ILE A 891 48.37 58.12 10.36
C ILE A 891 46.83 58.33 10.45
N VAL A 892 46.11 57.37 11.08
CA VAL A 892 45.27 57.60 12.29
C VAL A 892 45.21 56.33 13.15
N LYS A 893 45.71 56.44 14.39
CA LYS A 893 45.41 55.61 15.58
C LYS A 893 44.17 56.19 16.28
N ASP A 894 43.56 55.38 17.15
CA ASP A 894 42.47 55.65 18.10
C ASP A 894 41.07 55.40 17.51
N ALA A 895 40.13 54.69 18.13
CA ALA A 895 39.96 54.07 19.45
C ALA A 895 38.95 52.90 19.23
N ILE A 896 38.70 51.93 20.10
CA ILE A 896 38.25 52.00 21.49
C ILE A 896 38.44 50.59 22.09
N ALA A 897 38.98 50.55 23.31
CA ALA A 897 38.99 49.39 24.17
C ALA A 897 37.82 49.46 25.18
N VAL A 898 37.44 48.28 25.70
CA VAL A 898 36.71 48.05 26.98
C VAL A 898 35.21 48.40 26.99
N ASP A 899 34.33 47.40 27.13
CA ASP A 899 33.74 47.08 28.45
C ASP A 899 32.98 45.74 28.48
N GLU A 900 33.31 44.93 29.48
CA GLU A 900 32.54 43.80 30.01
C GLU A 900 31.65 44.32 31.15
N LYS A 901 30.39 43.83 31.23
CA LYS A 901 29.37 43.85 32.32
C LYS A 901 28.04 44.39 31.76
N LEU A 902 26.92 43.68 31.72
CA LEU A 902 26.10 43.00 32.75
C LEU A 902 24.98 42.32 31.92
N GLU A 903 24.51 41.09 32.10
CA GLU A 903 23.96 40.47 33.31
C GLU A 903 24.08 38.94 33.26
N SER A 904 24.50 38.40 34.39
CA SER A 904 24.33 37.02 34.81
C SER A 904 22.99 36.85 35.52
N GLN A 905 22.15 35.92 35.05
CA GLN A 905 21.18 35.07 35.76
C GLN A 905 20.64 34.11 34.67
N ASP A 906 20.95 32.83 34.59
CA ASP A 906 21.00 31.80 35.63
C ASP A 906 22.02 30.70 35.25
N LEU A 907 22.92 30.39 36.19
CA LEU A 907 23.66 29.12 36.21
C LEU A 907 22.87 28.11 37.04
N LYS A 908 22.33 27.08 36.38
CA LYS A 908 22.17 25.72 36.92
C LYS A 908 21.74 24.75 35.81
N ASN A 909 22.72 24.13 35.18
CA ASN A 909 22.84 22.66 35.10
C ASN A 909 23.99 22.29 34.18
N ASP A 910 25.05 21.73 34.78
CA ASP A 910 25.98 20.83 34.11
C ASP A 910 25.18 19.72 33.43
N LYS A 911 25.17 19.73 32.10
CA LYS A 911 25.08 18.52 31.30
C LYS A 911 26.16 18.62 30.24
N LEU A 912 27.04 17.61 30.26
CA LEU A 912 27.89 17.17 29.17
C LEU A 912 27.33 17.65 27.82
N GLU A 913 28.04 18.54 27.14
CA GLU A 913 27.86 18.72 25.71
C GLU A 913 28.19 17.37 25.07
N SER A 914 27.15 16.60 24.78
CA SER A 914 27.21 15.57 23.77
C SER A 914 27.67 16.26 22.49
N VAL A 915 28.82 15.84 21.98
CA VAL A 915 29.29 16.09 20.61
C VAL A 915 28.06 16.09 19.70
N GLU A 916 27.67 17.26 19.16
CA GLU A 916 26.60 17.30 18.17
C GLU A 916 27.02 16.33 17.05
N PRO A 917 26.20 15.30 16.73
CA PRO A 917 26.53 14.41 15.64
C PRO A 917 26.68 15.28 14.38
N GLN A 918 27.86 15.22 13.75
CA GLN A 918 28.17 15.90 12.50
C GLN A 918 26.98 15.67 11.54
N ARG A 919 26.48 16.69 10.82
CA ARG A 919 25.26 16.56 10.01
C ARG A 919 25.59 16.12 8.60
N GLN A 920 24.98 15.04 8.11
CA GLN A 920 25.19 14.59 6.72
C GLN A 920 24.73 15.69 5.75
N ILE A 921 25.40 15.79 4.59
CA ILE A 921 25.08 16.80 3.58
C ILE A 921 23.63 16.69 3.15
N ILE A 922 23.13 15.46 2.96
CA ILE A 922 21.71 15.18 2.72
C ILE A 922 21.09 14.75 4.05
N GLN A 923 20.11 15.51 4.52
CA GLN A 923 19.33 15.11 5.69
C GLN A 923 18.30 14.04 5.29
N GLU A 924 18.16 13.00 6.10
CA GLU A 924 16.98 12.13 6.02
C GLU A 924 15.73 12.93 6.42
N GLU A 925 14.59 12.60 5.83
CA GLU A 925 13.36 13.33 6.11
C GLU A 925 12.91 13.07 7.55
N GLU A 926 12.95 14.10 8.40
CA GLU A 926 12.35 14.05 9.73
C GLU A 926 10.83 13.99 9.59
N ARG A 927 10.27 12.81 9.87
CA ARG A 927 8.81 12.56 9.86
C ARG A 927 8.33 12.49 11.31
N GLU A 928 7.33 13.32 11.67
CA GLU A 928 6.73 13.26 13.00
C GLU A 928 6.16 11.85 13.25
N LYS A 929 6.61 11.23 14.36
CA LYS A 929 6.15 9.92 14.81
C LYS A 929 4.96 10.10 15.75
N GLY A 930 3.78 9.62 15.36
CA GLY A 930 2.59 9.66 16.22
C GLY A 930 1.31 9.97 15.46
N SER A 931 0.27 10.34 16.20
CA SER A 931 -0.98 10.85 15.64
C SER A 931 -0.84 12.32 15.22
N VAL A 932 -1.45 12.68 14.11
CA VAL A 932 -1.55 14.09 13.67
C VAL A 932 -2.27 14.90 14.75
N ALA A 933 -1.66 16.02 15.18
CA ALA A 933 -2.26 16.91 16.17
C ALA A 933 -3.56 17.54 15.66
N LEU A 934 -4.57 17.69 16.53
CA LEU A 934 -5.84 18.34 16.20
C LEU A 934 -5.65 19.78 15.66
N ASP A 935 -4.57 20.43 16.08
CA ASP A 935 -4.18 21.76 15.60
C ASP A 935 -3.93 21.81 14.09
N VAL A 936 -3.45 20.72 13.48
CA VAL A 936 -3.23 20.63 12.03
C VAL A 936 -4.56 20.61 11.29
N TYR A 937 -5.51 19.80 11.77
CA TYR A 937 -6.86 19.75 11.24
C TYR A 937 -7.57 21.10 11.38
N TRP A 938 -7.43 21.75 12.54
CA TRP A 938 -8.00 23.06 12.79
C TRP A 938 -7.43 24.13 11.84
N LYS A 939 -6.10 24.17 11.67
CA LYS A 939 -5.43 25.07 10.73
C LYS A 939 -5.90 24.88 9.28
N TYR A 940 -6.13 23.64 8.84
CA TYR A 940 -6.65 23.36 7.51
C TYR A 940 -8.07 23.92 7.33
N ILE A 941 -8.94 23.70 8.32
CA ILE A 941 -10.35 24.11 8.29
C ILE A 941 -10.50 25.64 8.34
N THR A 942 -9.64 26.35 9.09
CA THR A 942 -9.74 27.81 9.25
C THR A 942 -9.00 28.61 8.18
N LEU A 943 -8.17 27.99 7.35
CA LEU A 943 -7.32 28.69 6.38
C LEU A 943 -8.13 29.45 5.33
N ALA A 944 -9.20 28.87 4.80
CA ALA A 944 -10.12 29.54 3.89
C ALA A 944 -11.24 30.25 4.63
N TYR A 945 -11.44 31.53 4.34
CA TYR A 945 -12.53 32.35 4.89
C TYR A 945 -12.65 32.33 6.43
N GLY A 946 -11.55 32.05 7.15
CA GLY A 946 -11.58 31.94 8.62
C GLY A 946 -12.45 30.81 9.16
N GLY A 947 -12.82 29.82 8.33
CA GLY A 947 -13.72 28.72 8.72
C GLY A 947 -15.22 29.06 8.66
N ALA A 948 -15.61 30.25 8.19
CA ALA A 948 -17.00 30.71 8.19
C ALA A 948 -17.97 29.82 7.39
N LEU A 949 -17.49 29.05 6.40
CA LEU A 949 -18.31 28.16 5.57
C LEU A 949 -18.67 26.83 6.25
N VAL A 950 -17.93 26.41 7.28
CA VAL A 950 -18.07 25.10 7.92
C VAL A 950 -19.44 24.90 8.57
N PRO A 951 -19.99 25.85 9.35
CA PRO A 951 -21.32 25.71 9.93
C PRO A 951 -22.40 25.54 8.86
N PHE A 952 -22.30 26.24 7.73
CA PHE A 952 -23.25 26.13 6.62
C PHE A 952 -23.17 24.77 5.91
N ILE A 953 -21.96 24.21 5.78
CA ILE A 953 -21.75 22.85 5.24
C ILE A 953 -22.42 21.81 6.15
N LEU A 954 -22.19 21.91 7.47
CA LEU A 954 -22.81 21.00 8.45
C LEU A 954 -24.33 21.15 8.48
N LEU A 955 -24.85 22.38 8.44
CA LEU A 955 -26.28 22.65 8.38
C LEU A 955 -26.91 22.03 7.12
N GLY A 956 -26.28 22.22 5.96
CA GLY A 956 -26.73 21.60 4.70
C GLY A 956 -26.77 20.08 4.78
N GLN A 957 -25.79 19.45 5.45
CA GLN A 957 -25.76 18.00 5.65
C GLN A 957 -26.85 17.50 6.61
N VAL A 958 -27.07 18.21 7.72
CA VAL A 958 -28.13 17.87 8.68
C VAL A 958 -29.50 18.00 8.01
N LEU A 959 -29.74 19.09 7.27
CA LEU A 959 -31.00 19.30 6.56
C LEU A 959 -31.23 18.24 5.48
N PHE A 960 -30.19 17.88 4.72
CA PHE A 960 -30.25 16.76 3.79
C PHE A 960 -30.68 15.46 4.47
N GLN A 961 -30.02 15.09 5.58
CA GLN A 961 -30.32 13.86 6.30
C GLN A 961 -31.75 13.86 6.85
N LEU A 962 -32.21 14.98 7.42
CA LEU A 962 -33.58 15.12 7.94
C LEU A 962 -34.62 15.00 6.83
N LEU A 963 -34.43 15.67 5.69
CA LEU A 963 -35.35 15.58 4.55
C LEU A 963 -35.36 14.17 3.93
N GLN A 964 -34.21 13.51 3.86
CA GLN A 964 -34.12 12.13 3.35
C GLN A 964 -34.80 11.13 4.28
N ILE A 965 -34.60 11.23 5.59
CA ILE A 965 -35.31 10.44 6.59
C ILE A 965 -36.82 10.72 6.51
N GLY A 966 -37.21 12.00 6.48
CA GLY A 966 -38.60 12.42 6.36
C GLY A 966 -39.27 11.89 5.10
N SER A 967 -38.57 11.89 3.95
CA SER A 967 -39.06 11.33 2.69
C SER A 967 -39.31 9.82 2.78
N ASN A 968 -38.38 9.05 3.35
CA ASN A 968 -38.54 7.60 3.52
C ASN A 968 -39.65 7.27 4.54
N TYR A 969 -39.71 8.02 5.64
CA TYR A 969 -40.72 7.85 6.68
C TYR A 969 -42.13 8.18 6.15
N TRP A 970 -42.27 9.29 5.43
CA TRP A 970 -43.52 9.67 4.76
C TRP A 970 -44.00 8.57 3.81
N MET A 971 -43.11 8.02 3.00
CA MET A 971 -43.45 6.95 2.06
C MET A 971 -43.93 5.68 2.77
N ALA A 972 -43.29 5.31 3.88
CA ALA A 972 -43.68 4.14 4.68
C ALA A 972 -45.00 4.33 5.43
N TRP A 973 -45.29 5.53 5.94
CA TRP A 973 -46.49 5.82 6.71
C TRP A 973 -47.72 6.09 5.84
N ALA A 974 -47.56 6.79 4.72
CA ALA A 974 -48.67 7.21 3.87
C ALA A 974 -49.21 6.08 2.96
N THR A 975 -48.50 4.96 2.83
CA THR A 975 -48.95 3.80 2.05
C THR A 975 -49.65 2.75 2.88
N PRO A 976 -50.72 2.13 2.36
CA PRO A 976 -51.39 1.05 3.06
C PRO A 976 -50.42 -0.13 3.23
N VAL A 977 -50.52 -0.76 4.40
CA VAL A 977 -49.63 -1.86 4.74
C VAL A 977 -50.03 -3.16 4.03
N SER A 978 -51.32 -3.28 3.66
CA SER A 978 -51.81 -4.29 2.74
C SER A 978 -53.10 -3.87 2.02
N GLU A 979 -53.48 -4.58 0.95
CA GLU A 979 -54.71 -4.36 0.17
C GLU A 979 -55.99 -4.26 1.01
N ASP A 980 -56.05 -4.92 2.17
CA ASP A 980 -57.22 -4.96 3.05
C ASP A 980 -57.39 -3.68 3.91
N VAL A 981 -56.41 -2.78 3.91
CA VAL A 981 -56.38 -1.56 4.74
C VAL A 981 -56.55 -0.31 3.87
N GLN A 982 -57.50 0.56 4.23
CA GLN A 982 -57.68 1.83 3.52
C GLN A 982 -56.44 2.71 3.62
N ALA A 983 -56.00 3.25 2.48
CA ALA A 983 -54.86 4.16 2.44
C ALA A 983 -55.18 5.44 3.24
N PRO A 984 -54.28 5.89 4.13
CA PRO A 984 -54.51 7.07 4.96
C PRO A 984 -54.56 8.38 4.17
N VAL A 985 -53.99 8.39 2.96
CA VAL A 985 -53.91 9.58 2.09
C VAL A 985 -54.18 9.19 0.63
N LYS A 986 -54.72 10.11 -0.17
CA LYS A 986 -54.83 9.93 -1.63
C LYS A 986 -53.45 9.74 -2.26
N LEU A 987 -53.36 8.79 -3.19
CA LEU A 987 -52.13 8.38 -3.88
C LEU A 987 -51.43 9.55 -4.62
N SER A 988 -52.20 10.52 -5.14
CA SER A 988 -51.66 11.72 -5.79
C SER A 988 -50.98 12.67 -4.80
N THR A 989 -51.57 12.89 -3.63
CA THR A 989 -50.99 13.71 -2.56
C THR A 989 -49.73 13.06 -2.00
N LEU A 990 -49.71 11.73 -1.89
CA LEU A 990 -48.54 10.96 -1.47
C LEU A 990 -47.32 11.22 -2.37
N MET A 991 -47.51 11.13 -3.69
CA MET A 991 -46.44 11.34 -4.66
C MET A 991 -45.94 12.79 -4.68
N ILE A 992 -46.82 13.79 -4.58
CA ILE A 992 -46.43 15.21 -4.58
C ILE A 992 -45.53 15.53 -3.38
N VAL A 993 -45.92 15.09 -2.17
CA VAL A 993 -45.13 15.34 -0.95
C VAL A 993 -43.80 14.60 -1.00
N TYR A 994 -43.78 13.36 -1.49
CA TYR A 994 -42.55 12.60 -1.68
C TYR A 994 -41.56 13.32 -2.61
N VAL A 995 -42.04 13.77 -3.78
CA VAL A 995 -41.22 14.52 -4.75
C VAL A 995 -40.69 15.81 -4.15
N ALA A 996 -41.52 16.56 -3.42
CA ALA A 996 -41.10 17.80 -2.78
C ALA A 996 -39.99 17.58 -1.75
N LEU A 997 -40.13 16.58 -0.87
CA LEU A 997 -39.11 16.25 0.14
C LEU A 997 -37.82 15.74 -0.50
N ALA A 998 -37.93 14.88 -1.51
CA ALA A 998 -36.78 14.29 -2.18
C ALA A 998 -36.02 15.31 -3.04
N PHE A 999 -36.72 16.20 -3.74
CA PHE A 999 -36.09 17.31 -4.47
C PHE A 999 -35.47 18.34 -3.51
N GLY A 1000 -36.13 18.64 -2.38
CA GLY A 1000 -35.53 19.47 -1.33
C GLY A 1000 -34.24 18.86 -0.78
N SER A 1001 -34.21 17.54 -0.60
CA SER A 1001 -33.01 16.82 -0.14
C SER A 1001 -31.87 16.90 -1.18
N SER A 1002 -32.14 16.74 -2.47
CA SER A 1002 -31.09 16.86 -3.49
C SER A 1002 -30.55 18.29 -3.58
N LEU A 1003 -31.40 19.31 -3.45
CA LEU A 1003 -30.95 20.71 -3.41
C LEU A 1003 -30.01 20.99 -2.22
N CYS A 1004 -30.26 20.38 -1.06
CA CYS A 1004 -29.36 20.48 0.09
C CYS A 1004 -27.97 19.89 -0.20
N ILE A 1005 -27.89 18.80 -0.98
CA ILE A 1005 -26.62 18.23 -1.43
C ILE A 1005 -25.90 19.21 -2.36
N LEU A 1006 -26.58 19.83 -3.30
CA LEU A 1006 -25.97 20.81 -4.21
C LEU A 1006 -25.38 21.99 -3.41
N LEU A 1007 -26.14 22.52 -2.45
CA LEU A 1007 -25.66 23.58 -1.55
C LEU A 1007 -24.43 23.12 -0.76
N ARG A 1008 -24.50 21.94 -0.11
CA ARG A 1008 -23.37 21.40 0.68
C ARG A 1008 -22.14 21.15 -0.18
N ALA A 1009 -22.30 20.51 -1.34
CA ALA A 1009 -21.20 20.13 -2.23
C ALA A 1009 -20.52 21.37 -2.81
N THR A 1010 -21.27 22.38 -3.23
CA THR A 1010 -20.70 23.65 -3.73
C THR A 1010 -19.95 24.41 -2.64
N LEU A 1011 -20.48 24.47 -1.41
CA LEU A 1011 -19.78 25.10 -0.28
C LEU A 1011 -18.50 24.36 0.10
N LEU A 1012 -18.54 23.03 0.20
CA LEU A 1012 -17.38 22.18 0.51
C LEU A 1012 -16.27 22.35 -0.53
N VAL A 1013 -16.64 22.27 -1.80
CA VAL A 1013 -15.72 22.45 -2.92
C VAL A 1013 -15.10 23.85 -2.89
N THR A 1014 -15.90 24.89 -2.62
CA THR A 1014 -15.42 26.28 -2.55
C THR A 1014 -14.39 26.47 -1.44
N ALA A 1015 -14.63 25.88 -0.27
CA ALA A 1015 -13.66 25.88 0.83
C ALA A 1015 -12.39 25.10 0.45
N GLY A 1016 -12.54 23.91 -0.14
CA GLY A 1016 -11.45 23.00 -0.47
C GLY A 1016 -10.41 23.60 -1.43
N TYR A 1017 -10.84 24.03 -2.62
CA TYR A 1017 -9.87 24.55 -3.62
C TYR A 1017 -9.24 25.87 -3.14
N LYS A 1018 -9.97 26.70 -2.40
CA LYS A 1018 -9.44 27.97 -1.86
C LYS A 1018 -8.37 27.71 -0.79
N THR A 1019 -8.62 26.77 0.13
CA THR A 1019 -7.61 26.30 1.10
C THR A 1019 -6.36 25.81 0.38
N ALA A 1020 -6.54 25.02 -0.69
CA ALA A 1020 -5.43 24.45 -1.44
C ALA A 1020 -4.55 25.51 -2.15
N THR A 1021 -5.16 26.56 -2.73
CA THR A 1021 -4.43 27.70 -3.32
C THR A 1021 -3.65 28.50 -2.27
N GLU A 1022 -4.24 28.76 -1.10
CA GLU A 1022 -3.54 29.50 -0.02
C GLU A 1022 -2.35 28.70 0.54
N LEU A 1023 -2.49 27.38 0.70
CA LEU A 1023 -1.37 26.50 1.07
C LEU A 1023 -0.26 26.53 0.03
N PHE A 1024 -0.61 26.45 -1.26
CA PHE A 1024 0.34 26.49 -2.36
C PHE A 1024 1.17 27.79 -2.36
N HIS A 1025 0.50 28.94 -2.22
CA HIS A 1025 1.17 30.24 -2.17
C HIS A 1025 2.12 30.36 -0.98
N LYS A 1026 1.67 29.99 0.23
CA LYS A 1026 2.50 30.03 1.44
C LYS A 1026 3.73 29.13 1.30
N MET A 1027 3.54 27.90 0.82
CA MET A 1027 4.63 26.94 0.62
C MET A 1027 5.69 27.47 -0.35
N HIS A 1028 5.29 27.93 -1.55
CA HIS A 1028 6.24 28.41 -2.56
C HIS A 1028 6.93 29.70 -2.13
N HIS A 1029 6.24 30.59 -1.43
CA HIS A 1029 6.86 31.79 -0.88
C HIS A 1029 7.93 31.44 0.16
N CYS A 1030 7.68 30.45 1.03
CA CYS A 1030 8.69 29.96 1.98
C CYS A 1030 9.88 29.31 1.27
N ILE A 1031 9.65 28.41 0.31
CA ILE A 1031 10.73 27.72 -0.45
C ILE A 1031 11.64 28.72 -1.15
N PHE A 1032 11.08 29.72 -1.85
CA PHE A 1032 11.89 30.69 -2.57
C PHE A 1032 12.69 31.62 -1.64
N ARG A 1033 12.26 31.81 -0.40
CA ARG A 1033 12.99 32.55 0.63
C ARG A 1033 14.02 31.71 1.40
N SER A 1034 14.00 30.39 1.27
CA SER A 1034 14.95 29.52 1.95
C SER A 1034 16.40 29.78 1.51
N PRO A 1035 17.39 29.62 2.40
CA PRO A 1035 18.81 29.76 2.06
C PRO A 1035 19.31 28.63 1.15
N MET A 1036 20.49 28.80 0.53
CA MET A 1036 21.11 27.75 -0.31
C MET A 1036 21.34 26.44 0.44
N SER A 1037 21.67 26.50 1.74
CA SER A 1037 21.83 25.31 2.59
C SER A 1037 20.60 24.39 2.61
N PHE A 1038 19.39 24.93 2.45
CA PHE A 1038 18.18 24.13 2.34
C PHE A 1038 18.14 23.33 1.02
N PHE A 1039 18.56 23.93 -0.10
CA PHE A 1039 18.56 23.29 -1.41
C PHE A 1039 19.70 22.29 -1.58
N ASP A 1040 20.83 22.51 -0.91
CA ASP A 1040 21.95 21.57 -0.90
C ASP A 1040 21.66 20.33 -0.04
N SER A 1041 20.88 20.49 1.03
CA SER A 1041 20.50 19.40 1.95
C SER A 1041 19.22 18.67 1.57
N THR A 1042 18.31 19.34 0.87
CA THR A 1042 17.02 18.77 0.45
C THR A 1042 17.04 18.47 -1.05
N PRO A 1043 17.00 17.19 -1.46
CA PRO A 1043 16.94 16.82 -2.87
C PRO A 1043 15.78 17.52 -3.59
N SER A 1044 16.04 18.05 -4.79
CA SER A 1044 15.03 18.74 -5.60
C SER A 1044 13.80 17.88 -5.90
N GLY A 1045 13.99 16.55 -6.01
CA GLY A 1045 12.90 15.59 -6.16
C GLY A 1045 11.92 15.58 -4.97
N ARG A 1046 12.38 15.81 -3.73
CA ARG A 1046 11.50 15.89 -2.56
C ARG A 1046 10.64 17.15 -2.59
N ILE A 1047 11.26 18.29 -2.90
CA ILE A 1047 10.55 19.57 -3.07
C ILE A 1047 9.52 19.44 -4.20
N MET A 1048 9.90 18.77 -5.29
CA MET A 1048 9.01 18.49 -6.41
C MET A 1048 7.82 17.62 -6.01
N SER A 1049 8.05 16.56 -5.24
CA SER A 1049 6.97 15.69 -4.73
C SER A 1049 5.94 16.47 -3.94
N ARG A 1050 6.38 17.37 -3.03
CA ARG A 1050 5.49 18.25 -2.26
C ARG A 1050 4.70 19.22 -3.16
N ALA A 1051 5.35 19.82 -4.15
CA ALA A 1051 4.71 20.73 -5.11
C ALA A 1051 3.81 20.02 -6.15
N SER A 1052 3.91 18.69 -6.25
CA SER A 1052 3.20 17.83 -7.20
C SER A 1052 2.19 16.94 -6.50
N THR A 1053 2.64 15.84 -5.91
CA THR A 1053 1.82 14.75 -5.36
C THR A 1053 1.01 15.24 -4.17
N ASP A 1054 1.66 15.84 -3.17
CA ASP A 1054 0.98 16.30 -1.96
C ASP A 1054 0.00 17.43 -2.29
N GLN A 1055 0.41 18.37 -3.13
CA GLN A 1055 -0.50 19.42 -3.61
C GLN A 1055 -1.71 18.84 -4.35
N SER A 1056 -1.54 17.77 -5.12
CA SER A 1056 -2.65 17.11 -5.82
C SER A 1056 -3.63 16.46 -4.86
N ALA A 1057 -3.11 15.81 -3.80
CA ALA A 1057 -3.94 15.25 -2.75
C ALA A 1057 -4.71 16.35 -2.00
N VAL A 1058 -4.08 17.51 -1.75
CA VAL A 1058 -4.74 18.68 -1.15
C VAL A 1058 -5.80 19.28 -2.09
N ASP A 1059 -5.54 19.32 -3.39
CA ASP A 1059 -6.44 19.89 -4.41
C ASP A 1059 -7.69 19.01 -4.65
N LEU A 1060 -7.53 17.67 -4.68
CA LEU A 1060 -8.56 16.74 -5.14
C LEU A 1060 -9.08 15.77 -4.08
N GLU A 1061 -8.23 15.28 -3.17
CA GLU A 1061 -8.58 14.19 -2.25
C GLU A 1061 -9.07 14.70 -0.88
N LEU A 1062 -8.32 15.60 -0.24
CA LEU A 1062 -8.62 16.07 1.11
C LEU A 1062 -10.02 16.67 1.25
N PRO A 1063 -10.50 17.58 0.36
CA PRO A 1063 -11.84 18.16 0.50
C PRO A 1063 -12.94 17.09 0.53
N TYR A 1064 -12.79 16.04 -0.28
CA TYR A 1064 -13.73 14.93 -0.33
C TYR A 1064 -13.67 14.07 0.93
N GLN A 1065 -12.46 13.71 1.40
CA GLN A 1065 -12.27 12.88 2.59
C GLN A 1065 -12.79 13.56 3.86
N PHE A 1066 -12.46 14.84 4.07
CA PHE A 1066 -12.98 15.62 5.19
C PHE A 1066 -14.51 15.72 5.16
N GLY A 1067 -15.08 15.94 3.97
CA GLY A 1067 -16.53 15.92 3.79
C GLY A 1067 -17.13 14.57 4.14
N SER A 1068 -16.54 13.47 3.67
CA SER A 1068 -17.01 12.10 3.89
C SER A 1068 -17.09 11.71 5.38
N VAL A 1069 -16.08 12.07 6.17
CA VAL A 1069 -16.09 11.82 7.63
C VAL A 1069 -17.26 12.53 8.31
N ALA A 1070 -17.48 13.81 8.00
CA ALA A 1070 -18.60 14.55 8.59
C ALA A 1070 -19.96 13.97 8.16
N ILE A 1071 -20.11 13.60 6.88
CA ILE A 1071 -21.32 12.99 6.32
C ILE A 1071 -21.65 11.68 7.03
N THR A 1072 -20.68 10.78 7.13
CA THR A 1072 -20.88 9.43 7.70
C THR A 1072 -21.25 9.48 9.19
N VAL A 1073 -20.63 10.38 9.97
CA VAL A 1073 -20.98 10.58 11.38
C VAL A 1073 -22.41 11.11 11.53
N ILE A 1074 -22.80 12.14 10.76
CA ILE A 1074 -24.16 12.70 10.82
C ILE A 1074 -25.19 11.66 10.37
N GLN A 1075 -24.89 10.89 9.33
CA GLN A 1075 -25.75 9.82 8.84
C GLN A 1075 -25.93 8.72 9.89
N LEU A 1076 -24.85 8.30 10.56
CA LEU A 1076 -24.89 7.30 11.64
C LEU A 1076 -25.78 7.76 12.81
N ILE A 1077 -25.62 9.01 13.25
CA ILE A 1077 -26.47 9.61 14.30
C ILE A 1077 -27.93 9.64 13.85
N GLY A 1078 -28.21 10.01 12.60
CA GLY A 1078 -29.55 9.99 12.03
C GLY A 1078 -30.18 8.59 12.03
N ILE A 1079 -29.42 7.56 11.65
CA ILE A 1079 -29.89 6.16 11.68
C ILE A 1079 -30.20 5.71 13.11
N ILE A 1080 -29.32 6.00 14.07
CA ILE A 1080 -29.52 5.68 15.50
C ILE A 1080 -30.79 6.36 16.02
N GLY A 1081 -31.00 7.64 15.66
CA GLY A 1081 -32.19 8.40 16.06
C GLY A 1081 -33.50 7.82 15.53
N VAL A 1082 -33.54 7.37 14.26
CA VAL A 1082 -34.74 6.73 13.69
C VAL A 1082 -34.99 5.36 14.33
N MET A 1083 -33.94 4.55 14.51
CA MET A 1083 -34.06 3.22 15.09
C MET A 1083 -34.50 3.27 16.56
N SER A 1084 -34.01 4.25 17.33
CA SER A 1084 -34.37 4.39 18.74
C SER A 1084 -35.83 4.82 18.94
N GLN A 1085 -36.41 5.58 18.00
CA GLN A 1085 -37.84 5.92 18.01
C GLN A 1085 -38.73 4.68 17.84
N VAL A 1086 -38.33 3.74 16.99
CA VAL A 1086 -39.09 2.50 16.73
C VAL A 1086 -38.84 1.45 17.83
N SER A 1087 -37.60 1.34 18.31
CA SER A 1087 -37.22 0.41 19.37
C SER A 1087 -36.08 0.98 20.21
N TRP A 1088 -36.40 1.48 21.40
CA TRP A 1088 -35.42 2.10 22.30
C TRP A 1088 -34.31 1.13 22.76
N LEU A 1089 -34.59 -0.18 22.79
CA LEU A 1089 -33.63 -1.24 23.12
C LEU A 1089 -32.42 -1.28 22.17
N VAL A 1090 -32.60 -0.81 20.93
CA VAL A 1090 -31.53 -0.74 19.93
C VAL A 1090 -30.40 0.19 20.39
N PHE A 1091 -30.71 1.23 21.18
CA PHE A 1091 -29.71 2.15 21.72
C PHE A 1091 -28.70 1.41 22.64
N LEU A 1092 -29.17 0.45 23.44
CA LEU A 1092 -28.32 -0.35 24.31
C LEU A 1092 -27.36 -1.26 23.52
N VAL A 1093 -27.77 -1.71 22.33
CA VAL A 1093 -26.94 -2.53 21.43
C VAL A 1093 -25.87 -1.67 20.73
N PHE A 1094 -26.16 -0.41 20.42
CA PHE A 1094 -25.20 0.47 19.76
C PHE A 1094 -24.02 0.86 20.66
N ILE A 1095 -24.21 0.97 21.98
CA ILE A 1095 -23.13 1.31 22.92
C ILE A 1095 -21.91 0.37 22.80
N PRO A 1096 -22.04 -0.97 22.94
CA PRO A 1096 -20.92 -1.88 22.78
C PRO A 1096 -20.36 -1.92 21.35
N VAL A 1097 -21.20 -1.71 20.32
CA VAL A 1097 -20.75 -1.66 18.91
C VAL A 1097 -19.88 -0.44 18.65
N VAL A 1098 -20.27 0.74 19.14
CA VAL A 1098 -19.46 1.96 19.05
C VAL A 1098 -18.16 1.80 19.85
N ALA A 1099 -18.22 1.24 21.05
CA ALA A 1099 -17.03 0.97 21.86
C ALA A 1099 -16.05 0.01 21.16
N ALA A 1100 -16.55 -1.06 20.55
CA ALA A 1100 -15.76 -1.98 19.76
C ALA A 1100 -15.17 -1.30 18.52
N SER A 1101 -15.95 -0.46 17.83
CA SER A 1101 -15.51 0.27 16.63
C SER A 1101 -14.40 1.27 16.95
N ILE A 1102 -14.51 2.01 18.05
CA ILE A 1102 -13.46 2.92 18.54
C ILE A 1102 -12.21 2.11 18.89
N TRP A 1103 -12.37 0.97 19.57
CA TRP A 1103 -11.24 0.11 19.92
C TRP A 1103 -10.50 -0.41 18.66
N TYR A 1104 -11.24 -0.87 17.65
CA TYR A 1104 -10.67 -1.24 16.36
C TYR A 1104 -10.01 -0.05 15.65
N GLN A 1105 -10.64 1.13 15.64
CA GLN A 1105 -10.08 2.33 15.03
C GLN A 1105 -8.74 2.74 15.68
N VAL A 1106 -8.63 2.67 17.01
CA VAL A 1106 -7.37 2.98 17.72
C VAL A 1106 -6.28 1.97 17.36
N LEU A 1107 -6.62 0.68 17.26
CA LEU A 1107 -5.68 -0.36 16.82
C LEU A 1107 -5.23 -0.14 15.36
N PHE A 1108 -6.16 0.16 14.46
CA PHE A 1108 -5.87 0.38 13.04
C PHE A 1108 -5.15 1.69 12.76
N ASN A 1109 -5.50 2.81 13.40
CA ASN A 1109 -4.82 4.09 13.20
C ASN A 1109 -3.34 4.01 13.58
N LYS A 1110 -3.01 3.24 14.62
CA LYS A 1110 -1.62 2.98 15.01
C LYS A 1110 -0.89 2.18 13.92
N LEU A 1111 -1.53 1.19 13.30
CA LEU A 1111 -0.97 0.44 12.16
C LEU A 1111 -0.84 1.31 10.88
N TYR A 1112 -1.87 2.09 10.56
CA TYR A 1112 -1.98 2.83 9.29
C TYR A 1112 -1.01 4.02 9.23
N ASN A 1113 -0.83 4.74 10.34
CA ASN A 1113 0.20 5.76 10.47
C ASN A 1113 1.64 5.20 10.30
N LEU A 1114 1.83 3.87 10.25
CA LEU A 1114 3.13 3.22 10.15
C LEU A 1114 3.43 2.65 8.75
N VAL A 1115 2.44 2.11 8.04
CA VAL A 1115 2.64 1.57 6.67
C VAL A 1115 2.72 2.69 5.63
N PHE A 1116 1.89 3.74 5.76
CA PHE A 1116 1.92 4.89 4.85
C PHE A 1116 3.22 5.70 4.99
N HIS A 1117 3.87 5.63 6.16
CA HIS A 1117 5.10 6.35 6.49
C HIS A 1117 6.35 5.84 5.76
N LYS A 1118 6.29 4.77 4.97
CA LYS A 1118 7.43 4.31 4.12
C LYS A 1118 7.07 4.02 2.65
N SER A 1119 5.79 4.03 2.27
CA SER A 1119 5.39 3.89 0.85
C SER A 1119 5.43 5.20 0.05
N CYS A 1120 5.55 6.36 0.74
CA CYS A 1120 5.78 7.68 0.14
C CYS A 1120 7.26 8.09 0.18
#